data_AF-A0A956D975-F1
#
_entry.id   AF-A0A956D975-F1
#
_cell.length_a   1.000
_cell.length_b   1.000
_cell.length_c   1.000
_cell.angle_alpha   90.00
_cell.angle_beta   90.00
_cell.angle_gamma   90.00
#
_symmetry.space_group_name_H-M   'P 1'
#
loop_
_entity.id
_entity.type
_entity.pdbx_description
1 polymer ?
#
loop_
_entity_poly.entity_id
_entity_poly.type
_entity_poly.pdbx_seq_one_letter_code
_entity_poly.pdbx_strand_id
1 'polypeptide(L)'
;MSAREEPVPTRSRLRPAHVVAIGGVDALRVLTESSHHEKEVLPAFLFAAEHAPDDARAALDTLRSGRLPKLDRWRSTIIRRPLLDALASMLEPTEGPEAATPPELASPPWAVAAKKPAKKTKPKKDVVELRAVAHEERLDWGKRDPSKLFEVDLEGEEEWLTTIEEEDRTWFFFSQLMHVRDEKALELLRTTPVSKWYGNVEDIEEILARFGLPALELVLPYVKRQPDRFRALKVVDSPRVAPLAAHLFATSKKVGPDAKKWLHLRPRAAAVGIVAALADARGKDAKSLALALDEVRTKHAAIVDEVVAAAGAEALVGGALDAAKAVPTKPPKLPSWVRIDRLVRPRLADGSVLSEAATRTLVELLSLSKRDDPDPALRRIAEVCDPVWLDRFAWSLFVLWLAEGGPTKHGFGLDVLGLFGTPNTLRVLGERAREWAPGGLPSRAQATVDVLTLATGMAGLAAIHRLTQVRSRALAGHAQTVLGATAKKLGLTKADLVDRLVPDLGLDADGSTTFDYGSRAFSLQIDEHLAPVIVDANGKRLADLPKPRADEEELGKEATARWRELKKEIKRVLREQAPRFEQMLVEGRRVSTEHFEASFSRHPLLQHLAQRLVWVAFDGETRVTSFAVTLDEYLDAEDRPITLAPKWQIALLHPIDADANELSAWGDRLSDYRIVQPFPQLSRSVFRLQKDERDATALTRFAGRVVPTGKVLGLDRLGWVRDASEQGGRVWAWQKSFGRHVVTLPLDPGVYLGSPMDDPEQTLGPLGLSRGDEALTFGTLTALQSSELLRDLEELTGH
;
A
#
# COMPACT_ATOMS: atom_id res chain seq x y z
N MET A 1 47.44 -8.87 -55.16
CA MET A 1 46.97 -7.52 -54.75
C MET A 1 46.03 -7.69 -53.58
N SER A 2 46.39 -7.09 -52.45
CA SER A 2 45.75 -7.19 -51.14
C SER A 2 44.35 -6.56 -51.18
N ALA A 3 43.31 -7.36 -50.90
CA ALA A 3 41.99 -6.85 -50.54
C ALA A 3 42.02 -6.58 -49.03
N ARG A 4 41.96 -5.29 -48.68
CA ARG A 4 42.01 -4.78 -47.31
C ARG A 4 40.92 -5.42 -46.44
N GLU A 5 41.33 -6.15 -45.41
CA GLU A 5 40.51 -6.39 -44.23
C GLU A 5 40.19 -5.03 -43.59
N GLU A 6 38.91 -4.67 -43.52
CA GLU A 6 38.46 -3.57 -42.66
C GLU A 6 38.57 -4.01 -41.19
N PRO A 7 39.04 -3.13 -40.29
CA PRO A 7 39.23 -3.49 -38.89
C PRO A 7 37.88 -3.63 -38.19
N VAL A 8 37.71 -4.74 -37.47
CA VAL A 8 36.63 -4.96 -36.51
C VAL A 8 36.54 -3.76 -35.55
N PRO A 9 35.37 -3.14 -35.34
CA PRO A 9 35.25 -2.00 -34.43
C PRO A 9 35.58 -2.43 -33.00
N THR A 10 36.35 -1.61 -32.30
CA THR A 10 36.68 -1.80 -30.88
C THR A 10 35.44 -1.80 -29.99
N ARG A 11 35.51 -2.62 -28.93
CA ARG A 11 34.49 -3.11 -27.98
C ARG A 11 33.49 -2.13 -27.32
N SER A 12 33.38 -0.86 -27.70
CA SER A 12 32.68 0.14 -26.88
C SER A 12 31.53 0.91 -27.53
N ARG A 13 30.86 0.42 -28.59
CA ARG A 13 29.57 0.97 -29.09
C ARG A 13 28.94 0.08 -30.17
N LEU A 14 28.32 -1.04 -29.80
CA LEU A 14 27.43 -1.77 -30.70
C LEU A 14 26.00 -1.23 -30.52
N ARG A 15 25.43 -0.63 -31.57
CA ARG A 15 24.00 -0.25 -31.58
C ARG A 15 23.16 -1.45 -32.01
N PRO A 16 21.88 -1.57 -31.62
CA PRO A 16 20.99 -2.67 -32.02
C PRO A 16 20.97 -2.95 -33.54
N ALA A 17 21.17 -1.92 -34.37
CA ALA A 17 21.24 -2.04 -35.82
C ALA A 17 22.44 -2.87 -36.35
N HIS A 18 23.52 -3.04 -35.57
CA HIS A 18 24.68 -3.85 -35.97
C HIS A 18 24.46 -5.36 -35.79
N VAL A 19 23.43 -5.76 -35.04
CA VAL A 19 23.08 -7.19 -34.82
C VAL A 19 22.56 -7.83 -36.10
N VAL A 20 21.95 -7.04 -36.98
CA VAL A 20 21.41 -7.47 -38.28
C VAL A 20 22.52 -7.87 -39.26
N ALA A 21 23.74 -7.35 -39.11
CA ALA A 21 24.83 -7.59 -40.05
C ALA A 21 25.67 -8.85 -39.77
N ILE A 22 25.59 -9.43 -38.57
CA ILE A 22 26.49 -10.52 -38.14
C ILE A 22 25.82 -11.90 -38.11
N GLY A 23 24.49 -11.97 -38.03
CA GLY A 23 23.74 -13.23 -38.20
C GLY A 23 23.96 -14.29 -37.10
N GLY A 24 22.88 -14.67 -36.41
CA GLY A 24 22.82 -15.90 -35.60
C GLY A 24 23.21 -15.79 -34.11
N VAL A 25 22.94 -16.89 -33.39
CA VAL A 25 23.12 -17.13 -31.93
C VAL A 25 24.45 -16.60 -31.36
N ASP A 26 25.52 -16.61 -32.16
CA ASP A 26 26.84 -16.13 -31.76
C ASP A 26 26.89 -14.61 -31.52
N ALA A 27 26.09 -13.81 -32.23
CA ALA A 27 26.02 -12.36 -32.04
C ALA A 27 25.33 -11.98 -30.71
N LEU A 28 24.28 -12.72 -30.31
CA LEU A 28 23.62 -12.59 -29.01
C LEU A 28 24.51 -13.04 -27.86
N ARG A 29 25.30 -14.10 -28.08
CA ARG A 29 26.34 -14.55 -27.14
C ARG A 29 27.39 -13.47 -26.94
N VAL A 30 27.92 -12.88 -28.01
CA VAL A 30 28.92 -11.81 -27.92
C VAL A 30 28.34 -10.56 -27.23
N LEU A 31 27.09 -10.17 -27.51
CA LEU A 31 26.43 -9.03 -26.84
C LEU A 31 26.21 -9.25 -25.34
N THR A 32 25.79 -10.45 -24.95
CA THR A 32 25.63 -10.84 -23.53
C THR A 32 26.97 -10.97 -22.81
N GLU A 33 28.05 -11.30 -23.52
CA GLU A 33 29.41 -11.37 -22.99
C GLU A 33 30.13 -10.00 -22.92
N SER A 34 29.74 -9.03 -23.75
CA SER A 34 30.48 -7.77 -23.93
C SER A 34 29.81 -6.50 -23.38
N SER A 35 28.48 -6.46 -23.24
CA SER A 35 27.78 -5.29 -22.68
C SER A 35 27.53 -5.45 -21.17
N HIS A 36 27.83 -4.39 -20.41
CA HIS A 36 27.58 -4.30 -18.97
C HIS A 36 26.24 -3.62 -18.62
N HIS A 37 25.42 -3.23 -19.59
CA HIS A 37 24.25 -2.37 -19.35
C HIS A 37 22.94 -3.00 -19.84
N GLU A 38 22.01 -3.20 -18.89
CA GLU A 38 20.68 -3.80 -19.08
C GLU A 38 19.86 -3.17 -20.23
N LYS A 39 20.06 -1.87 -20.47
CA LYS A 39 19.40 -1.10 -21.54
C LYS A 39 19.79 -1.53 -22.97
N GLU A 40 20.90 -2.25 -23.14
CA GLU A 40 21.40 -2.67 -24.45
C GLU A 40 21.06 -4.12 -24.78
N VAL A 41 21.00 -4.98 -23.75
CA VAL A 41 20.85 -6.43 -23.90
C VAL A 41 19.39 -6.85 -24.08
N LEU A 42 18.46 -6.26 -23.31
CA LEU A 42 17.05 -6.63 -23.36
C LEU A 42 16.39 -6.29 -24.72
N PRO A 43 16.61 -5.10 -25.32
CA PRO A 43 16.09 -4.80 -26.65
C PRO A 43 16.68 -5.71 -27.75
N ALA A 44 17.97 -6.07 -27.66
CA ALA A 44 18.61 -6.97 -28.63
C ALA A 44 18.08 -8.40 -28.53
N PHE A 45 17.82 -8.88 -27.32
CA PHE A 45 17.21 -10.18 -27.08
C PHE A 45 15.75 -10.24 -27.56
N LEU A 46 14.94 -9.21 -27.28
CA LEU A 46 13.57 -9.10 -27.78
C LEU A 46 13.53 -9.00 -29.31
N PHE A 47 14.47 -8.29 -29.91
CA PHE A 47 14.61 -8.20 -31.37
C PHE A 47 14.99 -9.55 -32.00
N ALA A 48 15.84 -10.36 -31.35
CA ALA A 48 16.20 -11.69 -31.81
C ALA A 48 15.06 -12.71 -31.68
N ALA A 49 14.33 -12.67 -30.57
CA ALA A 49 13.15 -13.53 -30.33
C ALA A 49 12.08 -13.41 -31.42
N GLU A 50 12.13 -12.32 -32.16
CA GLU A 50 11.15 -11.96 -33.16
C GLU A 50 11.56 -12.28 -34.60
N HIS A 51 12.85 -12.16 -34.92
CA HIS A 51 13.34 -12.39 -36.28
C HIS A 51 13.97 -13.78 -36.44
N ALA A 52 14.31 -14.44 -35.33
CA ALA A 52 14.87 -15.78 -35.28
C ALA A 52 14.45 -16.50 -33.97
N PRO A 53 13.17 -16.90 -33.85
CA PRO A 53 12.61 -17.44 -32.61
C PRO A 53 13.29 -18.72 -32.14
N ASP A 54 13.72 -19.59 -33.06
CA ASP A 54 14.45 -20.82 -32.74
C ASP A 54 15.86 -20.54 -32.19
N ASP A 55 16.54 -19.52 -32.73
CA ASP A 55 17.85 -19.07 -32.24
C ASP A 55 17.75 -18.42 -30.86
N ALA A 56 16.69 -17.65 -30.62
CA ALA A 56 16.40 -17.07 -29.31
C ALA A 56 16.04 -18.15 -28.27
N ARG A 57 15.29 -19.18 -28.68
CA ARG A 57 14.96 -20.35 -27.87
C ARG A 57 16.22 -21.18 -27.56
N ALA A 58 17.12 -21.36 -28.53
CA ALA A 58 18.41 -22.01 -28.33
C ALA A 58 19.35 -21.20 -27.42
N ALA A 59 19.37 -19.88 -27.56
CA ALA A 59 20.11 -18.99 -26.65
C ALA A 59 19.55 -19.06 -25.21
N LEU A 60 18.22 -19.14 -25.06
CA LEU A 60 17.53 -19.37 -23.78
C LEU A 60 17.91 -20.70 -23.14
N ASP A 61 17.96 -21.79 -23.92
CA ASP A 61 18.36 -23.11 -23.44
C ASP A 61 19.85 -23.16 -23.07
N THR A 62 20.68 -22.39 -23.77
CA THR A 62 22.10 -22.22 -23.44
C THR A 62 22.26 -21.45 -22.12
N LEU A 63 21.49 -20.38 -21.90
CA LEU A 63 21.43 -19.62 -20.62
C LEU A 63 20.91 -20.49 -19.45
N ARG A 64 19.97 -21.41 -19.72
CA ARG A 64 19.49 -22.42 -18.76
C ARG A 64 20.59 -23.41 -18.36
N SER A 65 21.55 -23.70 -19.25
CA SER A 65 22.59 -24.74 -19.06
C SER A 65 23.88 -24.31 -18.33
N GLY A 66 24.08 -23.02 -18.02
CA GLY A 66 25.09 -22.58 -17.03
C GLY A 66 26.58 -22.69 -17.38
N ARG A 67 27.00 -22.41 -18.63
CA ARG A 67 28.43 -22.41 -19.03
C ARG A 67 29.09 -21.03 -19.14
N LEU A 68 28.63 -20.02 -18.40
CA LEU A 68 29.25 -18.68 -18.40
C LEU A 68 29.42 -18.16 -16.95
N PRO A 69 30.64 -18.18 -16.38
CA PRO A 69 30.90 -17.83 -14.97
C PRO A 69 30.54 -16.39 -14.59
N LYS A 70 30.49 -15.46 -15.56
CA LYS A 70 30.12 -14.05 -15.33
C LYS A 70 28.60 -13.84 -15.25
N LEU A 71 27.80 -14.80 -15.71
CA LEU A 71 26.33 -14.77 -15.69
C LEU A 71 25.74 -15.11 -14.31
N ASP A 72 26.47 -15.78 -13.42
CA ASP A 72 26.00 -16.04 -12.05
C ASP A 72 25.82 -14.77 -11.22
N ARG A 73 26.60 -13.72 -11.50
CA ARG A 73 26.45 -12.37 -10.92
C ARG A 73 25.25 -11.60 -11.49
N TRP A 74 24.73 -12.03 -12.64
CA TRP A 74 23.58 -11.45 -13.34
C TRP A 74 22.30 -12.25 -13.06
N ARG A 75 22.41 -13.56 -12.83
CA ARG A 75 21.36 -14.45 -12.32
C ARG A 75 20.80 -13.98 -10.97
N SER A 76 21.62 -13.34 -10.14
CA SER A 76 21.16 -12.72 -8.89
C SER A 76 20.38 -11.42 -9.07
N THR A 77 20.50 -10.77 -10.23
CA THR A 77 20.04 -9.38 -10.43
C THR A 77 18.91 -9.28 -11.46
N ILE A 78 18.82 -10.18 -12.45
CA ILE A 78 17.89 -10.00 -13.59
C ILE A 78 16.90 -11.15 -13.79
N ILE A 79 17.17 -12.42 -13.46
CA ILE A 79 16.29 -13.52 -13.93
C ILE A 79 16.10 -14.62 -12.88
N ARG A 80 14.96 -14.60 -12.17
CA ARG A 80 14.38 -15.85 -11.66
C ARG A 80 13.65 -16.57 -12.79
N ARG A 81 13.68 -17.91 -12.73
CA ARG A 81 12.98 -18.90 -13.57
C ARG A 81 11.58 -18.47 -14.10
N PRO A 82 10.70 -17.79 -13.33
CA PRO A 82 9.37 -17.41 -13.81
C PRO A 82 9.36 -16.45 -15.01
N LEU A 83 10.38 -15.59 -15.17
CA LEU A 83 10.46 -14.67 -16.32
C LEU A 83 10.78 -15.41 -17.62
N LEU A 84 11.62 -16.45 -17.53
CA LEU A 84 11.99 -17.29 -18.67
C LEU A 84 10.85 -18.21 -19.08
N ASP A 85 10.06 -18.68 -18.11
CA ASP A 85 8.88 -19.50 -18.38
C ASP A 85 7.73 -18.63 -18.93
N ALA A 86 7.58 -17.38 -18.47
CA ALA A 86 6.67 -16.40 -19.06
C ALA A 86 7.08 -16.04 -20.51
N LEU A 87 8.37 -15.79 -20.77
CA LEU A 87 8.89 -15.55 -22.13
C LEU A 87 8.75 -16.78 -23.03
N ALA A 88 8.97 -17.99 -22.52
CA ALA A 88 8.76 -19.23 -23.27
C ALA A 88 7.27 -19.45 -23.60
N SER A 89 6.36 -19.06 -22.71
CA SER A 89 4.91 -19.05 -22.93
C SER A 89 4.44 -17.96 -23.90
N MET A 90 5.23 -16.91 -24.12
CA MET A 90 4.94 -15.82 -25.09
C MET A 90 5.35 -16.16 -26.53
N LEU A 91 6.07 -17.26 -26.75
CA LEU A 91 6.50 -17.73 -28.07
C LEU A 91 5.45 -18.62 -28.78
N GLU A 92 4.25 -18.79 -28.20
CA GLU A 92 3.13 -19.42 -28.89
C GLU A 92 2.55 -18.46 -29.95
N PRO A 93 2.33 -18.89 -31.20
CA PRO A 93 1.76 -18.05 -32.24
C PRO A 93 0.44 -17.40 -31.80
N THR A 94 0.29 -16.10 -32.01
CA THR A 94 -0.98 -15.37 -31.89
C THR A 94 -1.86 -15.62 -33.12
N GLU A 95 -2.02 -16.90 -33.48
CA GLU A 95 -2.87 -17.34 -34.57
C GLU A 95 -4.23 -17.76 -34.02
N GLY A 96 -5.28 -17.30 -34.70
CA GLY A 96 -6.67 -17.51 -34.34
C GLY A 96 -7.57 -16.62 -35.21
N PRO A 97 -8.87 -16.92 -35.31
CA PRO A 97 -9.80 -16.09 -36.06
C PRO A 97 -9.85 -14.68 -35.44
N GLU A 98 -9.88 -13.66 -36.29
CA GLU A 98 -9.98 -12.27 -35.85
C GLU A 98 -11.33 -12.02 -35.18
N ALA A 99 -11.28 -11.49 -33.96
CA ALA A 99 -12.45 -11.22 -33.14
C ALA A 99 -13.26 -10.03 -33.66
N ALA A 100 -14.57 -10.06 -33.42
CA ALA A 100 -15.36 -8.84 -33.48
C ALA A 100 -14.87 -7.84 -32.42
N THR A 101 -14.59 -6.60 -32.83
CA THR A 101 -14.08 -5.57 -31.91
C THR A 101 -15.10 -5.29 -30.80
N PRO A 102 -14.71 -5.40 -29.50
CA PRO A 102 -15.58 -5.04 -28.38
C PRO A 102 -16.16 -3.63 -28.52
N PRO A 103 -17.42 -3.38 -28.10
CA PRO A 103 -18.08 -2.07 -28.26
C PRO A 103 -17.26 -0.89 -27.73
N GLU A 104 -16.57 -1.07 -26.61
CA GLU A 104 -15.68 -0.10 -25.98
C GLU A 104 -14.50 0.30 -26.88
N LEU A 105 -13.96 -0.67 -27.62
CA LEU A 105 -12.85 -0.48 -28.55
C LEU A 105 -13.33 -0.01 -29.94
N ALA A 106 -14.57 -0.33 -30.31
CA ALA A 106 -15.19 0.11 -31.56
C ALA A 106 -15.64 1.58 -31.49
N SER A 107 -16.04 2.05 -30.31
CA SER A 107 -16.46 3.44 -30.06
C SER A 107 -15.66 4.06 -28.91
N PRO A 108 -14.33 4.22 -29.07
CA PRO A 108 -13.53 4.87 -28.05
C PRO A 108 -14.00 6.32 -27.89
N PRO A 109 -13.74 6.94 -26.73
CA PRO A 109 -14.47 8.14 -26.37
C PRO A 109 -14.09 9.36 -27.24
N TRP A 110 -12.95 9.34 -27.95
CA TRP A 110 -12.64 10.32 -29.01
C TRP A 110 -13.44 10.12 -30.32
N ALA A 111 -13.83 8.89 -30.67
CA ALA A 111 -14.66 8.62 -31.84
C ALA A 111 -16.10 9.10 -31.62
N VAL A 112 -16.61 9.00 -30.38
CA VAL A 112 -17.92 9.55 -29.99
C VAL A 112 -17.89 11.07 -29.96
N ALA A 113 -16.82 11.67 -29.42
CA ALA A 113 -16.66 13.12 -29.37
C ALA A 113 -16.56 13.76 -30.77
N ALA A 114 -15.93 13.07 -31.74
CA ALA A 114 -15.82 13.54 -33.13
C ALA A 114 -17.17 13.63 -33.87
N LYS A 115 -18.19 12.85 -33.45
CA LYS A 115 -19.53 12.87 -34.06
C LYS A 115 -20.40 14.05 -33.60
N LYS A 116 -20.03 14.76 -32.54
CA LYS A 116 -20.66 16.04 -32.16
C LYS A 116 -19.93 17.18 -32.89
N PRO A 117 -20.54 17.91 -33.83
CA PRO A 117 -19.90 19.06 -34.45
C PRO A 117 -19.73 20.16 -33.39
N ALA A 118 -18.53 20.28 -32.83
CA ALA A 118 -18.16 21.43 -32.03
C ALA A 118 -18.06 22.64 -32.96
N LYS A 119 -19.14 23.43 -33.07
CA LYS A 119 -19.03 24.81 -33.56
C LYS A 119 -18.00 25.50 -32.68
N LYS A 120 -16.79 25.71 -33.20
CA LYS A 120 -15.79 26.60 -32.60
C LYS A 120 -16.27 28.04 -32.78
N THR A 121 -17.31 28.42 -32.07
CA THR A 121 -17.52 29.83 -31.74
C THR A 121 -16.46 30.18 -30.71
N LYS A 122 -15.52 31.07 -31.07
CA LYS A 122 -14.75 31.81 -30.06
C LYS A 122 -15.79 32.34 -29.06
N PRO A 123 -15.70 32.04 -27.75
CA PRO A 123 -16.64 32.60 -26.81
C PRO A 123 -16.51 34.12 -26.92
N LYS A 124 -17.57 34.78 -27.39
CA LYS A 124 -17.74 36.21 -27.16
C LYS A 124 -17.78 36.39 -25.64
N LYS A 125 -17.27 37.53 -25.19
CA LYS A 125 -17.20 37.90 -23.79
C LYS A 125 -18.63 38.21 -23.29
N ASP A 126 -19.44 37.18 -23.13
CA ASP A 126 -20.68 37.30 -22.39
C ASP A 126 -20.25 37.38 -20.92
N VAL A 127 -20.31 38.60 -20.37
CA VAL A 127 -20.12 38.82 -18.95
C VAL A 127 -21.26 38.07 -18.28
N VAL A 128 -20.95 36.95 -17.64
CA VAL A 128 -21.92 36.21 -16.84
C VAL A 128 -22.11 37.03 -15.57
N GLU A 129 -23.22 37.75 -15.48
CA GLU A 129 -23.60 38.46 -14.25
C GLU A 129 -24.01 37.44 -13.19
N LEU A 130 -23.10 37.13 -12.27
CA LEU A 130 -23.36 36.29 -11.11
C LEU A 130 -23.91 37.13 -9.96
N ARG A 131 -24.86 36.57 -9.21
CA ARG A 131 -25.32 37.18 -7.95
C ARG A 131 -24.26 36.94 -6.86
N ALA A 132 -23.94 37.99 -6.10
CA ALA A 132 -23.04 37.87 -4.97
C ALA A 132 -23.69 36.99 -3.88
N VAL A 133 -23.00 35.91 -3.50
CA VAL A 133 -23.41 35.04 -2.40
C VAL A 133 -22.60 35.43 -1.17
N ALA A 134 -23.27 35.86 -0.11
CA ALA A 134 -22.62 36.24 1.13
C ALA A 134 -22.06 35.00 1.86
N HIS A 135 -20.86 35.15 2.44
CA HIS A 135 -20.24 34.19 3.34
C HIS A 135 -19.55 34.97 4.46
N GLU A 136 -19.81 34.59 5.71
CA GLU A 136 -19.16 35.19 6.87
C GLU A 136 -17.73 34.65 7.00
N GLU A 137 -16.74 35.50 6.76
CA GLU A 137 -15.34 35.11 6.88
C GLU A 137 -14.90 35.07 8.34
N ARG A 138 -14.14 34.04 8.72
CA ARG A 138 -13.59 33.91 10.09
C ARG A 138 -12.31 33.08 10.14
N LEU A 139 -11.59 33.22 11.25
CA LEU A 139 -10.52 32.30 11.63
C LEU A 139 -11.07 31.31 12.67
N ASP A 140 -11.01 30.02 12.35
CA ASP A 140 -11.45 28.92 13.19
C ASP A 140 -10.24 28.11 13.65
N TRP A 141 -9.82 28.37 14.89
CA TRP A 141 -8.70 27.71 15.57
C TRP A 141 -9.10 26.40 16.28
N GLY A 142 -10.39 26.02 16.23
CA GLY A 142 -10.92 24.88 16.98
C GLY A 142 -10.75 25.06 18.49
N LYS A 143 -9.99 24.15 19.12
CA LYS A 143 -9.68 24.19 20.57
C LYS A 143 -8.39 24.95 20.90
N ARG A 144 -7.62 25.39 19.90
CA ARG A 144 -6.38 26.13 20.12
C ARG A 144 -6.72 27.56 20.52
N ASP A 145 -5.97 28.08 21.49
CA ASP A 145 -6.01 29.48 21.89
C ASP A 145 -5.05 30.28 21.00
N PRO A 146 -5.53 31.14 20.09
CA PRO A 146 -4.66 31.89 19.19
C PRO A 146 -3.76 32.89 19.91
N SER A 147 -4.14 33.37 21.10
CA SER A 147 -3.30 34.29 21.89
C SER A 147 -2.01 33.65 22.40
N LYS A 148 -1.96 32.31 22.46
CA LYS A 148 -0.77 31.54 22.87
C LYS A 148 0.15 31.18 21.71
N LEU A 149 -0.22 31.55 20.48
CA LEU A 149 0.58 31.22 19.31
C LEU A 149 1.68 32.23 19.06
N PHE A 150 1.54 33.46 19.56
CA PHE A 150 2.52 34.52 19.39
C PHE A 150 2.80 35.21 20.72
N GLU A 151 4.05 35.64 20.91
CA GLU A 151 4.46 36.50 22.00
C GLU A 151 5.23 37.67 21.38
N VAL A 152 4.93 38.90 21.83
CA VAL A 152 5.60 40.11 21.32
C VAL A 152 6.59 40.57 22.37
N ASP A 153 7.87 40.57 22.00
CA ASP A 153 8.97 41.03 22.84
C ASP A 153 9.54 42.33 22.26
N LEU A 154 9.14 43.46 22.84
CA LEU A 154 9.52 44.80 22.37
C LEU A 154 10.87 45.27 22.92
N GLU A 155 11.61 44.43 23.64
CA GLU A 155 12.95 44.79 24.11
C GLU A 155 13.88 45.02 22.90
N GLY A 156 14.43 46.24 22.79
CA GLY A 156 15.33 46.60 21.69
C GLY A 156 14.65 46.85 20.33
N GLU A 157 13.34 47.16 20.28
CA GLU A 157 12.60 47.40 19.01
C GLU A 157 13.32 48.39 18.07
N GLU A 158 13.89 49.49 18.57
CA GLU A 158 14.59 50.47 17.74
C GLU A 158 15.87 49.88 17.09
N GLU A 159 16.61 49.03 17.81
CA GLU A 159 17.80 48.34 17.31
C GLU A 159 17.40 47.29 16.26
N TRP A 160 16.30 46.57 16.49
CA TRP A 160 15.72 45.64 15.53
C TRP A 160 15.24 46.35 14.27
N LEU A 161 14.55 47.48 14.39
CA LEU A 161 14.11 48.29 13.24
C LEU A 161 15.29 48.83 12.45
N THR A 162 16.36 49.25 13.13
CA THR A 162 17.60 49.71 12.49
C THR A 162 18.26 48.56 11.73
N THR A 163 18.35 47.38 12.34
CA THR A 163 18.85 46.16 11.68
C THR A 163 18.02 45.78 10.45
N ILE A 164 16.69 45.90 10.58
CA ILE A 164 15.69 45.65 9.54
C ILE A 164 15.86 46.60 8.34
N GLU A 165 16.25 47.85 8.60
CA GLU A 165 16.40 48.95 7.62
C GLU A 165 17.82 49.03 7.00
N GLU A 166 18.87 48.67 7.76
CA GLU A 166 20.28 48.74 7.33
C GLU A 166 20.73 47.52 6.50
N GLU A 167 20.16 46.33 6.73
CA GLU A 167 20.41 45.18 5.85
C GLU A 167 19.71 45.42 4.50
N ASP A 168 20.46 45.51 3.40
CA ASP A 168 19.99 45.69 2.00
C ASP A 168 19.27 44.43 1.43
N ARG A 169 18.29 43.94 2.22
CA ARG A 169 17.67 42.61 2.32
C ARG A 169 17.78 41.69 1.11
N THR A 170 18.51 40.59 1.28
CA THR A 170 18.25 39.37 0.50
C THR A 170 17.03 38.58 1.04
N TRP A 171 16.75 38.63 2.35
CA TRP A 171 15.65 37.87 3.00
C TRP A 171 14.97 38.67 4.13
N PHE A 172 13.69 38.43 4.39
CA PHE A 172 12.87 38.98 5.47
C PHE A 172 12.23 37.83 6.25
N PHE A 173 12.65 37.62 7.49
CA PHE A 173 12.22 36.49 8.32
C PHE A 173 11.01 36.88 9.15
N PHE A 174 9.96 36.05 9.15
CA PHE A 174 8.75 36.34 9.92
C PHE A 174 8.97 36.37 11.43
N SER A 175 9.99 35.68 11.95
CA SER A 175 10.42 35.79 13.35
C SER A 175 10.77 37.23 13.73
N GLN A 176 11.24 38.07 12.81
CA GLN A 176 11.54 39.48 13.10
C GLN A 176 10.30 40.28 13.50
N LEU A 177 9.10 39.82 13.14
CA LEU A 177 7.85 40.48 13.52
C LEU A 177 7.57 40.40 15.02
N MET A 178 8.16 39.43 15.75
CA MET A 178 7.97 39.29 17.20
C MET A 178 8.56 40.48 17.99
N HIS A 179 9.49 41.22 17.38
CA HIS A 179 10.20 42.35 18.00
C HIS A 179 9.67 43.73 17.62
N VAL A 180 8.55 43.78 16.91
CA VAL A 180 8.03 45.02 16.32
C VAL A 180 6.56 45.17 16.68
N ARG A 181 6.12 46.39 17.02
CA ARG A 181 4.71 46.71 17.29
C ARG A 181 3.81 46.48 16.07
N ASP A 182 2.53 46.22 16.32
CA ASP A 182 1.55 45.80 15.32
C ASP A 182 1.48 46.72 14.09
N GLU A 183 1.49 48.04 14.29
CA GLU A 183 1.41 49.03 13.21
C GLU A 183 2.60 48.90 12.26
N LYS A 184 3.81 48.82 12.81
CA LYS A 184 5.05 48.73 12.04
C LYS A 184 5.25 47.33 11.44
N ALA A 185 4.82 46.27 12.14
CA ALA A 185 4.79 44.92 11.60
C ALA A 185 3.89 44.81 10.35
N LEU A 186 2.69 45.41 10.38
CA LEU A 186 1.79 45.48 9.23
C LEU A 186 2.35 46.35 8.10
N GLU A 187 3.03 47.45 8.42
CA GLU A 187 3.73 48.28 7.43
C GLU A 187 4.82 47.46 6.72
N LEU A 188 5.68 46.77 7.47
CA LEU A 188 6.74 45.91 6.94
C LEU A 188 6.19 44.79 6.05
N LEU A 189 5.08 44.16 6.45
CA LEU A 189 4.39 43.15 5.64
C LEU A 189 3.73 43.74 4.38
N ARG A 190 3.43 45.05 4.32
CA ARG A 190 2.86 45.68 3.12
C ARG A 190 3.94 46.16 2.17
N THR A 191 5.04 46.69 2.69
CA THR A 191 6.11 47.33 1.90
C THR A 191 7.17 46.33 1.44
N THR A 192 7.41 45.26 2.19
CA THR A 192 8.42 44.25 1.84
C THR A 192 7.92 43.34 0.72
N PRO A 193 8.65 43.22 -0.41
CA PRO A 193 8.26 42.30 -1.47
C PRO A 193 8.17 40.84 -0.98
N VAL A 194 7.08 40.16 -1.35
CA VAL A 194 6.83 38.74 -1.04
C VAL A 194 7.97 37.83 -1.54
N SER A 195 8.75 38.27 -2.53
CA SER A 195 9.94 37.56 -3.02
C SER A 195 11.03 37.38 -1.95
N LYS A 196 11.09 38.28 -0.97
CA LYS A 196 12.08 38.29 0.11
C LYS A 196 11.61 37.57 1.37
N TRP A 197 10.32 37.24 1.49
CA TRP A 197 9.77 36.66 2.72
C TRP A 197 10.25 35.23 2.96
N TYR A 198 10.51 34.91 4.22
CA TYR A 198 10.90 33.60 4.69
C TYR A 198 10.18 33.27 6.00
N GLY A 199 9.41 32.18 5.99
CA GLY A 199 8.73 31.67 7.17
C GLY A 199 8.22 30.24 7.00
N ASN A 200 7.94 29.62 8.13
CA ASN A 200 7.36 28.29 8.26
C ASN A 200 5.82 28.34 8.34
N VAL A 201 5.19 27.19 8.63
CA VAL A 201 3.71 27.12 8.74
C VAL A 201 3.26 27.86 9.98
N GLU A 202 3.99 27.69 11.07
CA GLU A 202 3.80 28.27 12.38
C GLU A 202 3.82 29.80 12.30
N ASP A 203 4.83 30.38 11.64
CA ASP A 203 4.94 31.83 11.44
C ASP A 203 3.72 32.44 10.70
N ILE A 204 3.11 31.71 9.75
CA ILE A 204 1.89 32.19 9.07
C ILE A 204 0.69 32.10 10.00
N GLU A 205 0.61 31.03 10.80
CA GLU A 205 -0.43 30.90 11.83
C GLU A 205 -0.30 32.04 12.86
N GLU A 206 0.91 32.40 13.27
CA GLU A 206 1.18 33.55 14.15
C GLU A 206 0.68 34.88 13.56
N ILE A 207 1.03 35.16 12.29
CA ILE A 207 0.56 36.36 11.59
C ILE A 207 -0.97 36.40 11.54
N LEU A 208 -1.62 35.27 11.25
CA LEU A 208 -3.09 35.18 11.22
C LEU A 208 -3.70 35.32 12.62
N ALA A 209 -3.06 34.76 13.65
CA ALA A 209 -3.51 34.85 15.03
C ALA A 209 -3.40 36.28 15.57
N ARG A 210 -2.31 36.98 15.22
CA ARG A 210 -2.02 38.35 15.65
C ARG A 210 -2.84 39.40 14.92
N PHE A 211 -2.95 39.31 13.60
CA PHE A 211 -3.57 40.37 12.77
C PHE A 211 -4.95 40.00 12.20
N GLY A 212 -5.43 38.78 12.44
CA GLY A 212 -6.75 38.33 11.99
C GLY A 212 -6.89 38.21 10.48
N LEU A 213 -8.14 38.27 9.99
CA LEU A 213 -8.47 38.19 8.56
C LEU A 213 -7.81 39.25 7.65
N PRO A 214 -7.54 40.49 8.11
CA PRO A 214 -6.80 41.47 7.29
C PRO A 214 -5.44 40.97 6.81
N ALA A 215 -4.74 40.15 7.60
CA ALA A 215 -3.46 39.55 7.19
C ALA A 215 -3.60 38.54 6.03
N LEU A 216 -4.81 38.02 5.77
CA LEU A 216 -5.04 37.03 4.71
C LEU A 216 -4.63 37.54 3.32
N GLU A 217 -4.86 38.83 3.03
CA GLU A 217 -4.48 39.43 1.73
C GLU A 217 -2.96 39.42 1.54
N LEU A 218 -2.22 39.53 2.65
CA LEU A 218 -0.76 39.61 2.65
C LEU A 218 -0.14 38.22 2.50
N VAL A 219 -0.69 37.20 3.18
CA VAL A 219 -0.12 35.85 3.20
C VAL A 219 -0.50 35.00 1.97
N LEU A 220 -1.65 35.24 1.32
CA LEU A 220 -2.08 34.45 0.16
C LEU A 220 -1.07 34.47 -1.01
N PRO A 221 -0.52 35.62 -1.42
CA PRO A 221 0.56 35.69 -2.42
C PRO A 221 1.80 34.89 -2.01
N TYR A 222 2.15 34.89 -0.73
CA TYR A 222 3.30 34.14 -0.20
C TYR A 222 3.07 32.63 -0.30
N VAL A 223 1.93 32.15 0.17
CA VAL A 223 1.55 30.72 0.09
C VAL A 223 1.44 30.26 -1.37
N LYS A 224 0.97 31.13 -2.28
CA LYS A 224 0.96 30.82 -3.72
C LYS A 224 2.38 30.60 -4.28
N ARG A 225 3.38 31.34 -3.80
CA ARG A 225 4.79 31.18 -4.17
C ARG A 225 5.46 30.00 -3.45
N GLN A 226 5.05 29.72 -2.22
CA GLN A 226 5.55 28.63 -1.37
C GLN A 226 4.41 27.68 -0.98
N PRO A 227 3.93 26.82 -1.91
CA PRO A 227 2.74 25.98 -1.69
C PRO A 227 2.81 25.06 -0.47
N ASP A 228 4.01 24.64 -0.06
CA ASP A 228 4.21 23.79 1.13
C ASP A 228 3.68 24.44 2.43
N ARG A 229 3.45 25.76 2.42
CA ARG A 229 2.90 26.51 3.55
C ARG A 229 1.37 26.56 3.58
N PHE A 230 0.69 25.99 2.58
CA PHE A 230 -0.77 26.01 2.47
C PHE A 230 -1.48 25.45 3.71
N ARG A 231 -0.82 24.55 4.44
CA ARG A 231 -1.33 23.98 5.69
C ARG A 231 -1.75 25.03 6.72
N ALA A 232 -1.08 26.18 6.77
CA ALA A 232 -1.43 27.29 7.69
C ALA A 232 -2.84 27.85 7.42
N LEU A 233 -3.33 27.76 6.17
CA LEU A 233 -4.65 28.27 5.79
C LEU A 233 -5.81 27.38 6.23
N LYS A 234 -5.56 26.25 6.92
CA LYS A 234 -6.61 25.36 7.45
C LYS A 234 -7.55 26.04 8.43
N VAL A 235 -7.05 27.03 9.17
CA VAL A 235 -7.85 27.81 10.12
C VAL A 235 -8.72 28.86 9.43
N VAL A 236 -8.46 29.18 8.16
CA VAL A 236 -9.14 30.26 7.45
C VAL A 236 -10.43 29.75 6.80
N ASP A 237 -11.58 30.27 7.24
CA ASP A 237 -12.89 30.06 6.63
C ASP A 237 -13.24 31.28 5.76
N SER A 238 -12.69 31.34 4.55
CA SER A 238 -12.85 32.47 3.62
C SER A 238 -12.90 32.02 2.16
N PRO A 239 -13.82 32.55 1.33
CA PRO A 239 -13.86 32.31 -0.11
C PRO A 239 -12.56 32.66 -0.84
N ARG A 240 -11.76 33.57 -0.28
CA ARG A 240 -10.51 34.08 -0.87
C ARG A 240 -9.42 33.01 -0.99
N VAL A 241 -9.47 31.97 -0.16
CA VAL A 241 -8.55 30.82 -0.21
C VAL A 241 -8.91 29.85 -1.33
N ALA A 242 -10.17 29.82 -1.76
CA ALA A 242 -10.71 28.78 -2.62
C ALA A 242 -10.03 28.65 -4.00
N PRO A 243 -9.66 29.73 -4.71
CA PRO A 243 -8.97 29.60 -6.00
C PRO A 243 -7.58 28.95 -5.88
N LEU A 244 -6.84 29.30 -4.82
CA LEU A 244 -5.53 28.70 -4.54
C LEU A 244 -5.67 27.23 -4.13
N ALA A 245 -6.65 26.92 -3.27
CA ALA A 245 -6.96 25.55 -2.88
C ALA A 245 -7.33 24.69 -4.10
N ALA A 246 -8.20 25.18 -4.99
CA ALA A 246 -8.60 24.50 -6.21
C ALA A 246 -7.42 24.25 -7.16
N HIS A 247 -6.56 25.25 -7.34
CA HIS A 247 -5.34 25.09 -8.14
C HIS A 247 -4.43 24.01 -7.56
N LEU A 248 -4.10 24.09 -6.27
CA LEU A 248 -3.19 23.15 -5.61
C LEU A 248 -3.75 21.73 -5.54
N PHE A 249 -5.06 21.58 -5.34
CA PHE A 249 -5.77 20.31 -5.44
C PHE A 249 -5.57 19.67 -6.82
N ALA A 250 -5.69 20.45 -7.91
CA ALA A 250 -5.61 19.94 -9.26
C ALA A 250 -4.16 19.70 -9.76
N THR A 251 -3.17 20.47 -9.26
CA THR A 251 -1.82 20.51 -9.85
C THR A 251 -0.71 19.93 -8.96
N SER A 252 -0.88 19.86 -7.64
CA SER A 252 0.18 19.46 -6.71
C SER A 252 -0.07 18.11 -6.06
N LYS A 253 0.83 17.14 -6.27
CA LYS A 253 0.77 15.84 -5.56
C LYS A 253 1.12 15.95 -4.08
N LYS A 254 2.03 16.86 -3.72
CA LYS A 254 2.53 17.03 -2.34
C LYS A 254 1.53 17.80 -1.46
N VAL A 255 0.98 18.89 -1.98
CA VAL A 255 0.10 19.81 -1.23
C VAL A 255 -1.38 19.58 -1.52
N GLY A 256 -1.71 18.94 -2.64
CA GLY A 256 -3.08 18.61 -3.03
C GLY A 256 -3.92 17.93 -1.93
N PRO A 257 -3.38 17.00 -1.11
CA PRO A 257 -4.11 16.43 0.02
C PRO A 257 -4.53 17.46 1.08
N ASP A 258 -3.69 18.46 1.38
CA ASP A 258 -4.03 19.53 2.32
C ASP A 258 -5.04 20.50 1.73
N ALA A 259 -4.93 20.81 0.44
CA ALA A 259 -5.92 21.60 -0.29
C ALA A 259 -7.29 20.90 -0.34
N LYS A 260 -7.32 19.60 -0.66
CA LYS A 260 -8.53 18.77 -0.59
C LYS A 260 -9.13 18.77 0.82
N LYS A 261 -8.29 18.65 1.86
CA LYS A 261 -8.77 18.71 3.24
C LYS A 261 -9.43 20.05 3.55
N TRP A 262 -8.85 21.17 3.11
CA TRP A 262 -9.46 22.50 3.28
C TRP A 262 -10.80 22.61 2.55
N LEU A 263 -10.88 22.16 1.29
CA LEU A 263 -12.11 22.14 0.48
C LEU A 263 -13.28 21.43 1.20
N HIS A 264 -13.00 20.31 1.89
CA HIS A 264 -14.01 19.57 2.66
C HIS A 264 -14.24 20.12 4.07
N LEU A 265 -13.26 20.82 4.67
CA LEU A 265 -13.42 21.48 5.98
C LEU A 265 -14.24 22.77 5.89
N ARG A 266 -14.20 23.44 4.74
CA ARG A 266 -14.82 24.76 4.48
C ARG A 266 -15.70 24.72 3.21
N PRO A 267 -16.69 23.82 3.12
CA PRO A 267 -17.39 23.55 1.87
C PRO A 267 -18.16 24.76 1.32
N ARG A 268 -18.76 25.59 2.20
CA ARG A 268 -19.47 26.81 1.77
C ARG A 268 -18.50 27.87 1.23
N ALA A 269 -17.45 28.20 1.98
CA ALA A 269 -16.42 29.13 1.53
C ALA A 269 -15.77 28.68 0.21
N ALA A 270 -15.45 27.39 0.11
CA ALA A 270 -14.92 26.79 -1.11
C ALA A 270 -15.87 26.98 -2.30
N ALA A 271 -17.16 26.63 -2.15
CA ALA A 271 -18.14 26.78 -3.21
C ALA A 271 -18.31 28.23 -3.65
N VAL A 272 -18.47 29.17 -2.70
CA VAL A 272 -18.64 30.61 -2.98
C VAL A 272 -17.43 31.15 -3.74
N GLY A 273 -16.22 30.87 -3.26
CA GLY A 273 -14.99 31.37 -3.87
C GLY A 273 -14.69 30.74 -5.24
N ILE A 274 -14.98 29.44 -5.41
CA ILE A 274 -14.80 28.77 -6.70
C ILE A 274 -15.81 29.27 -7.74
N VAL A 275 -17.08 29.41 -7.38
CA VAL A 275 -18.13 29.92 -8.29
C VAL A 275 -17.81 31.35 -8.74
N ALA A 276 -17.40 32.22 -7.81
CA ALA A 276 -16.97 33.57 -8.15
C ALA A 276 -15.76 33.56 -9.09
N ALA A 277 -14.73 32.76 -8.81
CA ALA A 277 -13.53 32.67 -9.65
C ALA A 277 -13.79 32.06 -11.03
N LEU A 278 -14.81 31.21 -11.18
CA LEU A 278 -15.16 30.59 -12.46
C LEU A 278 -15.65 31.61 -13.51
N ALA A 279 -16.19 32.76 -13.08
CA ALA A 279 -16.69 33.79 -14.00
C ALA A 279 -15.57 34.26 -14.97
N ASP A 280 -14.38 34.49 -14.42
CA ASP A 280 -13.22 35.03 -15.14
C ASP A 280 -12.21 33.97 -15.58
N ALA A 281 -12.25 32.78 -15.00
CA ALA A 281 -11.28 31.72 -15.28
C ALA A 281 -11.43 31.13 -16.69
N ARG A 282 -10.31 30.76 -17.32
CA ARG A 282 -10.30 30.11 -18.65
C ARG A 282 -9.29 28.96 -18.68
N GLY A 283 -9.46 28.06 -19.64
CA GLY A 283 -8.50 26.98 -19.91
C GLY A 283 -8.23 26.10 -18.68
N LYS A 284 -6.94 25.99 -18.30
CA LYS A 284 -6.50 25.13 -17.18
C LYS A 284 -7.01 25.61 -15.82
N ASP A 285 -7.24 26.91 -15.64
CA ASP A 285 -7.70 27.45 -14.36
C ASP A 285 -9.19 27.14 -14.15
N ALA A 286 -10.02 27.35 -15.18
CA ALA A 286 -11.42 26.95 -15.16
C ALA A 286 -11.58 25.43 -14.94
N LYS A 287 -10.70 24.62 -15.56
CA LYS A 287 -10.67 23.18 -15.34
C LYS A 287 -10.35 22.82 -13.88
N SER A 288 -9.36 23.47 -13.27
CA SER A 288 -8.95 23.20 -11.88
C SER A 288 -10.07 23.57 -10.90
N LEU A 289 -10.71 24.72 -11.11
CA LEU A 289 -11.86 25.18 -10.35
C LEU A 289 -13.05 24.23 -10.47
N ALA A 290 -13.42 23.82 -11.69
CA ALA A 290 -14.54 22.93 -11.92
C ALA A 290 -14.33 21.55 -11.26
N LEU A 291 -13.12 20.98 -11.37
CA LEU A 291 -12.77 19.71 -10.71
C LEU A 291 -12.78 19.83 -9.19
N ALA A 292 -12.32 20.95 -8.63
CA ALA A 292 -12.38 21.20 -7.19
C ALA A 292 -13.82 21.34 -6.68
N LEU A 293 -14.69 22.01 -7.43
CA LEU A 293 -16.11 22.13 -7.08
C LEU A 293 -16.82 20.79 -7.10
N ASP A 294 -16.55 19.97 -8.12
CA ASP A 294 -17.07 18.59 -8.22
C ASP A 294 -16.59 17.71 -7.06
N GLU A 295 -15.32 17.84 -6.67
CA GLU A 295 -14.76 17.17 -5.49
C GLU A 295 -15.50 17.57 -4.20
N VAL A 296 -15.76 18.86 -3.96
CA VAL A 296 -16.54 19.32 -2.79
C VAL A 296 -17.97 18.75 -2.84
N ARG A 297 -18.58 18.74 -4.02
CA ARG A 297 -19.94 18.24 -4.26
C ARG A 297 -20.10 16.77 -3.87
N THR A 298 -19.04 15.95 -3.99
CA THR A 298 -19.09 14.51 -3.62
C THR A 298 -19.55 14.24 -2.19
N LYS A 299 -19.28 15.15 -1.24
CA LYS A 299 -19.70 15.03 0.16
C LYS A 299 -20.66 16.12 0.63
N HIS A 300 -20.69 17.23 -0.09
CA HIS A 300 -21.40 18.45 0.30
C HIS A 300 -22.35 18.93 -0.80
N ALA A 301 -23.00 18.01 -1.52
CA ALA A 301 -23.87 18.30 -2.65
C ALA A 301 -24.92 19.38 -2.34
N ALA A 302 -25.61 19.27 -1.20
CA ALA A 302 -26.62 20.25 -0.80
C ALA A 302 -26.05 21.68 -0.67
N ILE A 303 -24.85 21.84 -0.10
CA ILE A 303 -24.19 23.15 0.08
C ILE A 303 -23.76 23.71 -1.27
N VAL A 304 -23.15 22.87 -2.12
CA VAL A 304 -22.70 23.30 -3.45
C VAL A 304 -23.88 23.71 -4.31
N ASP A 305 -24.95 22.91 -4.34
CA ASP A 305 -26.12 23.16 -5.16
C ASP A 305 -26.88 24.41 -4.69
N GLU A 306 -26.98 24.65 -3.38
CA GLU A 306 -27.51 25.90 -2.81
C GLU A 306 -26.70 27.13 -3.28
N VAL A 307 -25.37 27.09 -3.16
CA VAL A 307 -24.50 28.21 -3.55
C VAL A 307 -24.57 28.48 -5.05
N VAL A 308 -24.54 27.43 -5.87
CA VAL A 308 -24.63 27.54 -7.34
C VAL A 308 -25.96 28.16 -7.74
N ALA A 309 -27.07 27.73 -7.13
CA ALA A 309 -28.40 28.30 -7.38
C ALA A 309 -28.52 29.74 -6.89
N ALA A 310 -28.01 30.05 -5.70
CA ALA A 310 -28.01 31.41 -5.14
C ALA A 310 -27.23 32.40 -6.03
N ALA A 311 -26.12 31.94 -6.63
CA ALA A 311 -25.31 32.72 -7.56
C ALA A 311 -25.92 32.82 -8.98
N GLY A 312 -26.87 31.95 -9.34
CA GLY A 312 -27.36 31.78 -10.71
C GLY A 312 -26.30 31.21 -11.66
N ALA A 313 -25.43 30.34 -11.15
CA ALA A 313 -24.23 29.86 -11.83
C ALA A 313 -24.38 28.48 -12.49
N GLU A 314 -25.58 27.91 -12.57
CA GLU A 314 -25.85 26.53 -13.01
C GLU A 314 -25.25 26.25 -14.40
N ALA A 315 -25.49 27.14 -15.37
CA ALA A 315 -24.99 26.99 -16.72
C ALA A 315 -23.46 27.15 -16.81
N LEU A 316 -22.89 28.07 -16.02
CA LEU A 316 -21.44 28.31 -15.96
C LEU A 316 -20.71 27.10 -15.38
N VAL A 317 -21.19 26.61 -14.23
CA VAL A 317 -20.64 25.45 -13.54
C VAL A 317 -20.80 24.19 -14.38
N GLY A 318 -21.98 23.96 -14.94
CA GLY A 318 -22.24 22.83 -15.83
C GLY A 318 -21.31 22.84 -17.05
N GLY A 319 -21.21 23.96 -17.76
CA GLY A 319 -20.33 24.09 -18.92
C GLY A 319 -18.84 23.94 -18.58
N ALA A 320 -18.40 24.48 -17.44
CA ALA A 320 -17.01 24.33 -16.99
C ALA A 320 -16.69 22.88 -16.59
N LEU A 321 -17.62 22.19 -15.92
CA LEU A 321 -17.48 20.80 -15.53
C LEU A 321 -17.49 19.86 -16.74
N ASP A 322 -18.38 20.09 -17.69
CA ASP A 322 -18.42 19.37 -18.96
C ASP A 322 -17.12 19.56 -19.74
N ALA A 323 -16.60 20.78 -19.82
CA ALA A 323 -15.32 21.05 -20.46
C ALA A 323 -14.13 20.43 -19.70
N ALA A 324 -14.20 20.36 -18.37
CA ALA A 324 -13.17 19.76 -17.52
C ALA A 324 -13.11 18.23 -17.67
N LYS A 325 -14.29 17.60 -17.78
CA LYS A 325 -14.51 16.15 -17.97
C LYS A 325 -14.53 15.73 -19.44
N ALA A 326 -14.47 16.67 -20.37
CA ALA A 326 -14.46 16.38 -21.80
C ALA A 326 -13.31 15.44 -22.17
N VAL A 327 -13.66 14.35 -22.85
CA VAL A 327 -12.71 13.40 -23.41
C VAL A 327 -12.00 14.05 -24.60
N PRO A 328 -10.70 13.78 -24.82
CA PRO A 328 -10.01 14.19 -26.05
C PRO A 328 -10.80 13.84 -27.32
N THR A 329 -10.79 14.75 -28.30
CA THR A 329 -11.47 14.59 -29.60
C THR A 329 -10.63 13.86 -30.65
N LYS A 330 -9.39 13.50 -30.31
CA LYS A 330 -8.45 12.74 -31.14
C LYS A 330 -7.79 11.67 -30.28
N PRO A 331 -7.37 10.53 -30.85
CA PRO A 331 -6.60 9.53 -30.12
C PRO A 331 -5.30 10.15 -29.57
N PRO A 332 -4.87 9.75 -28.37
CA PRO A 332 -3.60 10.19 -27.81
C PRO A 332 -2.45 9.71 -28.69
N LYS A 333 -1.41 10.54 -28.84
CA LYS A 333 -0.19 10.11 -29.52
C LYS A 333 0.59 9.15 -28.62
N LEU A 334 0.63 7.89 -28.99
CA LEU A 334 1.41 6.88 -28.28
C LEU A 334 2.93 7.20 -28.34
N PRO A 335 3.68 6.96 -27.26
CA PRO A 335 5.14 7.07 -27.26
C PRO A 335 5.79 6.12 -28.27
N SER A 336 6.99 6.47 -28.76
CA SER A 336 7.71 5.66 -29.76
C SER A 336 8.15 4.27 -29.27
N TRP A 337 8.28 4.08 -27.95
CA TRP A 337 8.60 2.78 -27.37
C TRP A 337 7.42 1.80 -27.42
N VAL A 338 6.19 2.30 -27.59
CA VAL A 338 5.00 1.46 -27.76
C VAL A 338 5.00 0.91 -29.18
N ARG A 339 5.21 -0.40 -29.30
CA ARG A 339 5.27 -1.12 -30.56
C ARG A 339 4.13 -2.12 -30.63
N ILE A 340 3.00 -1.71 -31.23
CA ILE A 340 1.76 -2.51 -31.26
C ILE A 340 1.99 -3.85 -31.95
N ASP A 341 2.83 -3.87 -32.99
CA ASP A 341 3.28 -5.05 -33.73
C ASP A 341 4.05 -6.07 -32.87
N ARG A 342 4.52 -5.67 -31.69
CA ARG A 342 5.32 -6.47 -30.75
C ARG A 342 4.52 -6.92 -29.52
N LEU A 343 3.28 -6.48 -29.40
CA LEU A 343 2.43 -6.80 -28.25
C LEU A 343 1.74 -8.15 -28.48
N VAL A 344 1.60 -8.92 -27.40
CA VAL A 344 0.71 -10.09 -27.42
C VAL A 344 -0.71 -9.59 -27.54
N ARG A 345 -1.42 -9.97 -28.61
CA ARG A 345 -2.81 -9.53 -28.83
C ARG A 345 -3.74 -10.25 -27.83
N PRO A 346 -4.61 -9.52 -27.10
CA PRO A 346 -5.59 -10.15 -26.22
C PRO A 346 -6.53 -11.08 -27.00
N ARG A 347 -7.02 -12.11 -26.30
CA ARG A 347 -8.06 -13.02 -26.82
C ARG A 347 -9.37 -12.77 -26.10
N LEU A 348 -10.48 -12.88 -26.82
CA LEU A 348 -11.81 -12.96 -26.21
C LEU A 348 -12.00 -14.32 -25.55
N ALA A 349 -12.99 -14.41 -24.65
CA ALA A 349 -13.31 -15.66 -23.95
C ALA A 349 -13.73 -16.81 -24.89
N ASP A 350 -14.16 -16.51 -26.12
CA ASP A 350 -14.49 -17.49 -27.16
C ASP A 350 -13.26 -17.99 -27.95
N GLY A 351 -12.06 -17.52 -27.61
CA GLY A 351 -10.79 -17.89 -28.24
C GLY A 351 -10.38 -17.03 -29.44
N SER A 352 -11.23 -16.12 -29.91
CA SER A 352 -10.90 -15.20 -31.01
C SER A 352 -9.88 -14.13 -30.59
N VAL A 353 -9.09 -13.63 -31.54
CA VAL A 353 -7.95 -12.72 -31.26
C VAL A 353 -8.31 -11.28 -31.64
N LEU A 354 -8.05 -10.31 -30.75
CA LEU A 354 -8.26 -8.90 -31.08
C LEU A 354 -7.40 -8.46 -32.27
N SER A 355 -7.97 -7.63 -33.14
CA SER A 355 -7.25 -7.03 -34.26
C SER A 355 -6.12 -6.11 -33.79
N GLU A 356 -5.16 -5.81 -34.67
CA GLU A 356 -4.09 -4.83 -34.35
C GLU A 356 -4.68 -3.44 -34.07
N ALA A 357 -5.72 -3.05 -34.81
CA ALA A 357 -6.42 -1.78 -34.61
C ALA A 357 -7.11 -1.73 -33.23
N ALA A 358 -7.82 -2.79 -32.84
CA ALA A 358 -8.44 -2.89 -31.52
C ALA A 358 -7.39 -2.87 -30.39
N THR A 359 -6.28 -3.59 -30.58
CA THR A 359 -5.14 -3.61 -29.63
C THR A 359 -4.53 -2.22 -29.49
N ARG A 360 -4.36 -1.47 -30.59
CA ARG A 360 -3.91 -0.07 -30.55
C ARG A 360 -4.86 0.80 -29.74
N THR A 361 -6.17 0.71 -29.99
CA THR A 361 -7.18 1.48 -29.24
C THR A 361 -7.17 1.14 -27.75
N LEU A 362 -6.95 -0.13 -27.38
CA LEU A 362 -6.78 -0.52 -25.99
C LEU A 362 -5.57 0.16 -25.34
N VAL A 363 -4.42 0.22 -26.01
CA VAL A 363 -3.23 0.92 -25.48
C VAL A 363 -3.44 2.43 -25.40
N GLU A 364 -4.18 3.01 -26.36
CA GLU A 364 -4.57 4.42 -26.32
C GLU A 364 -5.46 4.73 -25.11
N LEU A 365 -6.46 3.88 -24.81
CA LEU A 365 -7.29 3.98 -23.61
C LEU A 365 -6.44 3.86 -22.33
N LEU A 366 -5.54 2.87 -22.25
CA LEU A 366 -4.61 2.71 -21.14
C LEU A 366 -3.75 3.97 -20.92
N SER A 367 -3.30 4.61 -22.00
CA SER A 367 -2.48 5.83 -21.92
C SER A 367 -3.24 7.06 -21.40
N LEU A 368 -4.58 7.08 -21.53
CA LEU A 368 -5.45 8.14 -21.00
C LEU A 368 -5.92 7.86 -19.58
N SER A 369 -6.02 6.57 -19.23
CA SER A 369 -6.48 6.12 -17.93
C SER A 369 -5.54 6.59 -16.81
N LYS A 370 -6.12 7.00 -15.69
CA LYS A 370 -5.36 7.40 -14.50
C LYS A 370 -5.33 6.25 -13.51
N ARG A 371 -4.23 6.12 -12.76
CA ARG A 371 -4.11 5.10 -11.71
C ARG A 371 -5.20 5.24 -10.64
N ASP A 372 -5.39 6.44 -10.11
CA ASP A 372 -6.35 6.65 -8.99
C ASP A 372 -7.82 6.62 -9.43
N ASP A 373 -8.08 6.67 -10.74
CA ASP A 373 -9.40 6.64 -11.35
C ASP A 373 -9.33 5.94 -12.72
N PRO A 374 -9.20 4.59 -12.73
CA PRO A 374 -9.07 3.84 -13.96
C PRO A 374 -10.34 3.93 -14.82
N ASP A 375 -10.18 4.04 -16.14
CA ASP A 375 -11.31 4.10 -17.05
C ASP A 375 -12.20 2.84 -16.92
N PRO A 376 -13.51 2.97 -16.62
CA PRO A 376 -14.42 1.84 -16.49
C PRO A 376 -14.46 0.93 -17.73
N ALA A 377 -14.15 1.44 -18.92
CA ALA A 377 -14.07 0.64 -20.14
C ALA A 377 -13.01 -0.46 -20.05
N LEU A 378 -11.90 -0.22 -19.34
CA LEU A 378 -10.83 -1.21 -19.19
C LEU A 378 -11.31 -2.44 -18.39
N ARG A 379 -12.18 -2.25 -17.40
CA ARG A 379 -12.79 -3.36 -16.66
C ARG A 379 -13.75 -4.17 -17.53
N ARG A 380 -14.61 -3.51 -18.30
CA ARG A 380 -15.52 -4.19 -19.24
C ARG A 380 -14.77 -4.98 -20.31
N ILE A 381 -13.67 -4.43 -20.82
CA ILE A 381 -12.77 -5.15 -21.73
C ILE A 381 -12.16 -6.37 -21.04
N ALA A 382 -11.79 -6.26 -19.76
CA ALA A 382 -11.25 -7.39 -19.01
C ALA A 382 -12.27 -8.53 -18.85
N GLU A 383 -13.55 -8.20 -18.65
CA GLU A 383 -14.64 -9.17 -18.45
C GLU A 383 -14.95 -10.02 -19.70
N VAL A 384 -14.72 -9.49 -20.90
CA VAL A 384 -14.99 -10.21 -22.18
C VAL A 384 -13.77 -10.93 -22.75
N CYS A 385 -12.59 -10.66 -22.20
CA CYS A 385 -11.34 -11.23 -22.65
C CYS A 385 -10.89 -12.40 -21.75
N ASP A 386 -10.13 -13.32 -22.33
CA ASP A 386 -9.47 -14.38 -21.58
C ASP A 386 -8.42 -13.78 -20.61
N PRO A 387 -8.50 -14.08 -19.29
CA PRO A 387 -7.65 -13.45 -18.30
C PRO A 387 -6.16 -13.83 -18.43
N VAL A 388 -5.85 -15.03 -18.94
CA VAL A 388 -4.46 -15.46 -19.19
C VAL A 388 -3.87 -14.67 -20.36
N TRP A 389 -4.65 -14.46 -21.42
CA TRP A 389 -4.19 -13.70 -22.58
C TRP A 389 -4.11 -12.19 -22.31
N LEU A 390 -5.00 -11.64 -21.47
CA LEU A 390 -4.86 -10.27 -20.98
C LEU A 390 -3.60 -10.06 -20.14
N ASP A 391 -3.27 -11.01 -19.27
CA ASP A 391 -2.05 -10.99 -18.46
C ASP A 391 -0.81 -11.03 -19.34
N ARG A 392 -0.79 -11.90 -20.37
CA ARG A 392 0.28 -11.94 -21.38
C ARG A 392 0.42 -10.61 -22.14
N PHE A 393 -0.69 -10.00 -22.54
CA PHE A 393 -0.69 -8.66 -23.16
C PHE A 393 -0.09 -7.61 -22.21
N ALA A 394 -0.58 -7.55 -20.98
CA ALA A 394 -0.13 -6.60 -19.96
C ALA A 394 1.37 -6.75 -19.68
N TRP A 395 1.83 -8.00 -19.57
CA TRP A 395 3.23 -8.32 -19.41
C TRP A 395 4.08 -7.86 -20.60
N SER A 396 3.63 -8.09 -21.84
CA SER A 396 4.35 -7.65 -23.04
C SER A 396 4.52 -6.12 -23.08
N LEU A 397 3.48 -5.37 -22.73
CA LEU A 397 3.55 -3.91 -22.67
C LEU A 397 4.47 -3.42 -21.54
N PHE A 398 4.43 -4.07 -20.38
CA PHE A 398 5.33 -3.78 -19.26
C PHE A 398 6.80 -4.01 -19.62
N VAL A 399 7.11 -5.10 -20.34
CA VAL A 399 8.48 -5.39 -20.78
C VAL A 399 8.98 -4.32 -21.74
N LEU A 400 8.17 -3.86 -22.71
CA LEU A 400 8.56 -2.74 -23.59
C LEU A 400 8.79 -1.45 -22.80
N TRP A 401 7.95 -1.15 -21.81
CA TRP A 401 8.11 0.00 -20.93
C TRP A 401 9.41 -0.08 -20.10
N LEU A 402 9.72 -1.27 -19.58
CA LEU A 402 10.93 -1.49 -18.79
C LEU A 402 12.20 -1.41 -19.65
N ALA A 403 12.15 -1.90 -20.89
CA ALA A 403 13.24 -1.81 -21.86
C ALA A 403 13.63 -0.35 -22.18
N GLU A 404 12.66 0.57 -22.20
CA GLU A 404 12.90 2.03 -22.31
C GLU A 404 13.38 2.65 -20.98
N GLY A 405 13.71 1.83 -19.98
CA GLY A 405 14.18 2.26 -18.67
C GLY A 405 13.05 2.71 -17.74
N GLY A 406 11.79 2.39 -18.04
CA GLY A 406 10.63 2.66 -17.19
C GLY A 406 10.32 4.15 -17.02
N PRO A 407 9.98 4.88 -18.10
CA PRO A 407 9.73 6.32 -18.07
C PRO A 407 8.52 6.68 -17.19
N THR A 408 8.73 7.54 -16.20
CA THR A 408 7.69 7.96 -15.22
C THR A 408 6.52 8.73 -15.84
N LYS A 409 6.74 9.40 -16.99
CA LYS A 409 5.68 10.08 -17.75
C LYS A 409 4.71 9.13 -18.43
N HIS A 410 5.08 7.86 -18.60
CA HIS A 410 4.27 6.84 -19.26
C HIS A 410 3.98 5.69 -18.28
N GLY A 411 3.42 6.02 -17.11
CA GLY A 411 3.15 5.06 -16.03
C GLY A 411 2.21 3.92 -16.41
N PHE A 412 1.40 4.09 -17.46
CA PHE A 412 0.45 3.08 -17.94
C PHE A 412 1.10 1.73 -18.29
N GLY A 413 2.39 1.73 -18.68
CA GLY A 413 3.13 0.48 -18.94
C GLY A 413 3.37 -0.36 -17.68
N LEU A 414 3.37 0.25 -16.49
CA LEU A 414 3.35 -0.45 -15.21
C LEU A 414 1.92 -0.70 -14.73
N ASP A 415 1.03 0.29 -14.88
CA ASP A 415 -0.35 0.23 -14.38
C ASP A 415 -1.16 -0.90 -15.01
N VAL A 416 -0.87 -1.26 -16.27
CA VAL A 416 -1.53 -2.36 -16.98
C VAL A 416 -1.44 -3.69 -16.22
N LEU A 417 -0.34 -3.95 -15.49
CA LEU A 417 -0.18 -5.15 -14.68
C LEU A 417 -1.13 -5.18 -13.48
N GLY A 418 -1.46 -4.02 -12.92
CA GLY A 418 -2.44 -3.92 -11.85
C GLY A 418 -3.86 -4.16 -12.36
N LEU A 419 -4.15 -3.80 -13.61
CA LEU A 419 -5.49 -3.93 -14.19
C LEU A 419 -5.77 -5.35 -14.71
N PHE A 420 -4.78 -5.98 -15.33
CA PHE A 420 -4.95 -7.23 -16.07
C PHE A 420 -4.05 -8.37 -15.58
N GLY A 421 -3.23 -8.12 -14.57
CA GLY A 421 -2.27 -9.11 -14.08
C GLY A 421 -2.91 -10.26 -13.32
N THR A 422 -2.46 -11.49 -13.59
CA THR A 422 -2.83 -12.66 -12.78
C THR A 422 -2.22 -12.59 -11.38
N PRO A 423 -2.72 -13.38 -10.40
CA PRO A 423 -2.09 -13.46 -9.07
C PRO A 423 -0.59 -13.77 -9.11
N ASN A 424 -0.14 -14.57 -10.08
CA ASN A 424 1.26 -14.86 -10.28
C ASN A 424 2.04 -13.61 -10.76
N THR A 425 1.52 -12.89 -11.74
CA THR A 425 2.11 -11.62 -12.23
C THR A 425 2.21 -10.59 -11.11
N LEU A 426 1.16 -10.41 -10.30
CA LEU A 426 1.16 -9.50 -9.16
C LEU A 426 2.18 -9.91 -8.08
N ARG A 427 2.36 -11.22 -7.86
CA ARG A 427 3.41 -11.75 -6.96
C ARG A 427 4.81 -11.40 -7.48
N VAL A 428 5.07 -11.66 -8.77
CA VAL A 428 6.36 -11.35 -9.42
C VAL A 428 6.63 -9.84 -9.38
N LEU A 429 5.61 -9.02 -9.63
CA LEU A 429 5.69 -7.57 -9.55
C LEU A 429 6.08 -7.10 -8.13
N GLY A 430 5.50 -7.71 -7.10
CA GLY A 430 5.92 -7.49 -5.71
C GLY A 430 7.40 -7.86 -5.46
N GLU A 431 7.90 -8.96 -6.02
CA GLU A 431 9.32 -9.32 -5.92
C GLU A 431 10.22 -8.25 -6.57
N ARG A 432 9.84 -7.71 -7.74
CA ARG A 432 10.57 -6.62 -8.40
C ARG A 432 10.61 -5.34 -7.59
N ALA A 433 9.52 -4.99 -6.91
CA ALA A 433 9.52 -3.83 -6.01
C ALA A 433 10.57 -3.97 -4.88
N ARG A 434 10.80 -5.18 -4.37
CA ARG A 434 11.83 -5.45 -3.36
C ARG A 434 13.24 -5.26 -3.89
N GLU A 435 13.46 -5.53 -5.18
CA GLU A 435 14.75 -5.37 -5.85
C GLU A 435 15.02 -3.89 -6.21
N TRP A 436 14.01 -3.18 -6.71
CA TRP A 436 14.14 -1.77 -7.11
C TRP A 436 14.40 -0.82 -5.94
N ALA A 437 13.86 -1.12 -4.75
CA ALA A 437 14.04 -0.26 -3.58
C ALA A 437 15.53 -0.07 -3.18
N PRO A 438 16.33 -1.13 -2.94
CA PRO A 438 17.77 -1.00 -2.70
C PRO A 438 18.57 -0.69 -3.98
N GLY A 439 18.04 -1.02 -5.16
CA GLY A 439 18.69 -0.81 -6.46
C GLY A 439 18.65 0.64 -7.00
N GLY A 440 18.37 1.64 -6.16
CA GLY A 440 18.37 3.06 -6.56
C GLY A 440 17.11 3.52 -7.30
N LEU A 441 16.02 2.74 -7.28
CA LEU A 441 14.74 3.07 -7.92
C LEU A 441 13.55 3.08 -6.93
N PRO A 442 13.64 3.79 -5.78
CA PRO A 442 12.63 3.73 -4.72
C PRO A 442 11.25 4.23 -5.17
N SER A 443 11.18 5.25 -6.04
CA SER A 443 9.90 5.74 -6.57
C SER A 443 9.18 4.73 -7.45
N ARG A 444 9.92 3.87 -8.18
CA ARG A 444 9.33 2.78 -8.96
C ARG A 444 8.82 1.67 -8.05
N ALA A 445 9.58 1.34 -7.01
CA ALA A 445 9.16 0.37 -5.99
C ALA A 445 7.87 0.83 -5.28
N GLN A 446 7.78 2.10 -4.89
CA GLN A 446 6.56 2.67 -4.31
C GLN A 446 5.39 2.70 -5.31
N ALA A 447 5.64 3.12 -6.56
CA ALA A 447 4.62 3.09 -7.61
C ALA A 447 4.05 1.69 -7.84
N THR A 448 4.87 0.64 -7.62
CA THR A 448 4.44 -0.75 -7.72
C THR A 448 3.43 -1.12 -6.63
N VAL A 449 3.61 -0.63 -5.42
CA VAL A 449 2.62 -0.80 -4.33
C VAL A 449 1.27 -0.21 -4.75
N ASP A 450 1.27 0.98 -5.35
CA ASP A 450 0.03 1.62 -5.81
C ASP A 450 -0.61 0.83 -6.95
N VAL A 451 0.19 0.29 -7.89
CA VAL A 451 -0.30 -0.53 -9.00
C VAL A 451 -0.99 -1.80 -8.50
N LEU A 452 -0.46 -2.44 -7.44
CA LEU A 452 -1.08 -3.60 -6.84
C LEU A 452 -2.47 -3.32 -6.26
N THR A 453 -2.82 -2.04 -5.99
CA THR A 453 -4.18 -1.66 -5.54
C THR A 453 -5.21 -1.65 -6.67
N LEU A 454 -4.76 -1.66 -7.93
CA LEU A 454 -5.65 -1.71 -9.10
C LEU A 454 -6.24 -3.09 -9.32
N ALA A 455 -5.58 -4.14 -8.80
CA ALA A 455 -5.98 -5.51 -8.99
C ALA A 455 -7.36 -5.78 -8.38
N THR A 456 -8.20 -6.45 -9.15
CA THR A 456 -9.50 -6.92 -8.69
C THR A 456 -9.30 -8.13 -7.79
N GLY A 457 -9.53 -7.94 -6.48
CA GLY A 457 -9.51 -9.02 -5.49
C GLY A 457 -8.27 -9.07 -4.59
N MET A 458 -8.13 -10.17 -3.85
CA MET A 458 -7.21 -10.27 -2.70
C MET A 458 -5.74 -10.45 -3.09
N ALA A 459 -5.44 -10.86 -4.33
CA ALA A 459 -4.08 -11.13 -4.78
C ALA A 459 -3.17 -9.88 -4.74
N GLY A 460 -3.71 -8.72 -5.17
CA GLY A 460 -3.00 -7.44 -5.09
C GLY A 460 -2.72 -7.02 -3.65
N LEU A 461 -3.73 -7.12 -2.78
CA LEU A 461 -3.59 -6.83 -1.35
C LEU A 461 -2.63 -7.78 -0.65
N ALA A 462 -2.61 -9.06 -1.01
CA ALA A 462 -1.66 -10.04 -0.49
C ALA A 462 -0.23 -9.71 -0.91
N ALA A 463 -0.03 -9.24 -2.15
CA ALA A 463 1.26 -8.74 -2.61
C ALA A 463 1.70 -7.49 -1.85
N ILE A 464 0.80 -6.54 -1.60
CA ILE A 464 1.07 -5.34 -0.78
C ILE A 464 1.44 -5.74 0.65
N HIS A 465 0.69 -6.66 1.26
CA HIS A 465 0.98 -7.14 2.61
C HIS A 465 2.39 -7.72 2.72
N ARG A 466 2.81 -8.55 1.76
CA ARG A 466 4.19 -9.05 1.71
C ARG A 466 5.24 -7.94 1.55
N LEU A 467 4.88 -6.81 0.94
CA LEU A 467 5.76 -5.64 0.84
C LEU A 467 5.87 -4.85 2.15
N THR A 468 4.94 -5.02 3.10
CA THR A 468 5.05 -4.41 4.44
C THR A 468 6.17 -5.02 5.29
N GLN A 469 6.67 -6.20 4.90
CA GLN A 469 7.63 -7.02 5.65
C GLN A 469 9.06 -6.97 5.06
N VAL A 470 9.29 -6.07 4.10
CA VAL A 470 10.59 -5.96 3.41
C VAL A 470 11.57 -5.17 4.26
N ARG A 471 12.88 -5.41 4.07
CA ARG A 471 13.94 -4.71 4.82
C ARG A 471 13.99 -3.20 4.55
N SER A 472 13.54 -2.74 3.38
CA SER A 472 13.49 -1.32 3.05
C SER A 472 12.37 -0.63 3.83
N ARG A 473 12.73 0.17 4.84
CA ARG A 473 11.77 0.92 5.67
C ARG A 473 10.87 1.85 4.86
N ALA A 474 11.42 2.51 3.82
CA ALA A 474 10.64 3.42 2.98
C ALA A 474 9.57 2.69 2.14
N LEU A 475 9.91 1.52 1.59
CA LEU A 475 8.95 0.70 0.84
C LEU A 475 7.92 0.06 1.78
N ALA A 476 8.38 -0.49 2.90
CA ALA A 476 7.52 -1.08 3.92
C ALA A 476 6.52 -0.05 4.46
N GLY A 477 6.97 1.15 4.82
CA GLY A 477 6.11 2.24 5.31
C GLY A 477 5.07 2.69 4.29
N HIS A 478 5.44 2.80 3.01
CA HIS A 478 4.48 3.10 1.94
C HIS A 478 3.43 1.98 1.79
N ALA A 479 3.86 0.72 1.74
CA ALA A 479 2.97 -0.44 1.69
C ALA A 479 2.01 -0.52 2.89
N GLN A 480 2.50 -0.22 4.10
CA GLN A 480 1.67 -0.18 5.30
C GLN A 480 0.62 0.94 5.22
N THR A 481 0.99 2.11 4.71
CA THR A 481 0.08 3.25 4.52
C THR A 481 -1.03 2.91 3.53
N VAL A 482 -0.66 2.33 2.38
CA VAL A 482 -1.61 1.92 1.34
C VAL A 482 -2.54 0.81 1.85
N LEU A 483 -2.01 -0.20 2.54
CA LEU A 483 -2.82 -1.29 3.11
C LEU A 483 -3.78 -0.77 4.19
N GLY A 484 -3.34 0.13 5.06
CA GLY A 484 -4.18 0.75 6.09
C GLY A 484 -5.28 1.63 5.49
N ALA A 485 -4.97 2.42 4.46
CA ALA A 485 -5.97 3.19 3.73
C ALA A 485 -7.01 2.29 3.05
N THR A 486 -6.58 1.14 2.51
CA THR A 486 -7.48 0.18 1.87
C THR A 486 -8.36 -0.53 2.88
N ALA A 487 -7.81 -0.98 4.01
CA ALA A 487 -8.58 -1.56 5.12
C ALA A 487 -9.68 -0.59 5.59
N LYS A 488 -9.33 0.69 5.79
CA LYS A 488 -10.30 1.73 6.16
C LYS A 488 -11.41 1.93 5.13
N LYS A 489 -11.08 1.90 3.83
CA LYS A 489 -12.09 1.98 2.75
C LYS A 489 -13.06 0.79 2.78
N LEU A 490 -12.59 -0.38 3.20
CA LEU A 490 -13.39 -1.61 3.34
C LEU A 490 -14.11 -1.72 4.69
N GLY A 491 -13.96 -0.74 5.59
CA GLY A 491 -14.53 -0.80 6.94
C GLY A 491 -13.88 -1.85 7.84
N LEU A 492 -12.66 -2.28 7.51
CA LEU A 492 -11.91 -3.31 8.23
C LEU A 492 -10.75 -2.72 9.01
N THR A 493 -10.34 -3.38 10.10
CA THR A 493 -9.01 -3.13 10.65
C THR A 493 -7.94 -3.70 9.73
N LYS A 494 -6.70 -3.22 9.86
CA LYS A 494 -5.57 -3.78 9.10
C LYS A 494 -5.38 -5.27 9.43
N ALA A 495 -5.58 -5.67 10.69
CA ALA A 495 -5.47 -7.06 11.10
C ALA A 495 -6.57 -7.92 10.45
N ASP A 496 -7.83 -7.48 10.47
CA ASP A 496 -8.94 -8.20 9.80
C ASP A 496 -8.67 -8.36 8.31
N LEU A 497 -8.22 -7.29 7.65
CA LEU A 497 -7.90 -7.37 6.23
C LEU A 497 -6.83 -8.45 5.99
N VAL A 498 -5.77 -8.47 6.80
CA VAL A 498 -4.66 -9.41 6.61
C VAL A 498 -5.07 -10.86 6.88
N ASP A 499 -5.98 -11.10 7.82
CA ASP A 499 -6.49 -12.45 8.06
C ASP A 499 -7.24 -12.99 6.82
N ARG A 500 -7.94 -12.12 6.09
CA ARG A 500 -8.60 -12.47 4.81
C ARG A 500 -7.63 -12.64 3.63
N LEU A 501 -6.35 -12.26 3.77
CA LEU A 501 -5.33 -12.41 2.72
C LEU A 501 -4.65 -13.78 2.75
N VAL A 502 -4.99 -14.63 3.72
CA VAL A 502 -4.47 -15.99 3.77
C VAL A 502 -5.07 -16.78 2.60
N PRO A 503 -4.24 -17.45 1.78
CA PRO A 503 -4.73 -18.20 0.64
C PRO A 503 -5.36 -19.54 1.08
N ASP A 504 -6.39 -19.96 0.38
CA ASP A 504 -6.97 -21.31 0.48
C ASP A 504 -6.06 -22.41 -0.09
N LEU A 505 -5.08 -22.03 -0.91
CA LEU A 505 -4.16 -22.92 -1.63
C LEU A 505 -4.87 -23.92 -2.56
N GLY A 506 -6.10 -23.61 -3.00
CA GLY A 506 -6.93 -24.51 -3.79
C GLY A 506 -7.35 -25.78 -3.04
N LEU A 507 -7.43 -25.70 -1.70
CA LEU A 507 -8.03 -26.73 -0.86
C LEU A 507 -9.54 -26.58 -0.83
N ASP A 508 -10.23 -27.71 -0.72
CA ASP A 508 -11.67 -27.80 -0.52
C ASP A 508 -12.06 -27.33 0.90
N ALA A 509 -13.36 -27.16 1.16
CA ALA A 509 -13.86 -26.63 2.42
C ALA A 509 -13.43 -27.45 3.66
N ASP A 510 -13.19 -28.75 3.50
CA ASP A 510 -12.70 -29.66 4.55
C ASP A 510 -11.15 -29.67 4.68
N GLY A 511 -10.46 -28.84 3.89
CA GLY A 511 -8.99 -28.77 3.84
C GLY A 511 -8.34 -29.85 2.99
N SER A 512 -9.12 -30.62 2.22
CA SER A 512 -8.62 -31.66 1.33
C SER A 512 -8.37 -31.15 -0.11
N THR A 513 -7.71 -31.97 -0.92
CA THR A 513 -7.67 -31.79 -2.38
C THR A 513 -7.31 -33.12 -3.03
N THR A 514 -7.72 -33.35 -4.28
CA THR A 514 -7.51 -34.63 -4.97
C THR A 514 -6.39 -34.53 -6.02
N PHE A 515 -5.54 -35.55 -6.05
CA PHE A 515 -4.50 -35.78 -7.04
C PHE A 515 -4.90 -36.95 -7.94
N ASP A 516 -5.18 -36.66 -9.20
CA ASP A 516 -5.64 -37.63 -10.18
C ASP A 516 -4.47 -38.33 -10.89
N TYR A 517 -4.52 -39.65 -10.96
CA TYR A 517 -3.60 -40.52 -11.71
C TYR A 517 -4.36 -41.28 -12.83
N GLY A 518 -5.60 -40.90 -13.13
CA GLY A 518 -6.50 -41.56 -14.08
C GLY A 518 -7.22 -42.74 -13.45
N SER A 519 -6.56 -43.90 -13.38
CA SER A 519 -7.17 -45.13 -12.82
C SER A 519 -7.24 -45.15 -11.29
N ARG A 520 -6.51 -44.24 -10.64
CA ARG A 520 -6.40 -44.09 -9.18
C ARG A 520 -6.41 -42.61 -8.83
N ALA A 521 -6.87 -42.29 -7.63
CA ALA A 521 -6.80 -40.96 -7.08
C ALA A 521 -6.28 -41.02 -5.63
N PHE A 522 -5.63 -39.95 -5.21
CA PHE A 522 -5.12 -39.78 -3.86
C PHE A 522 -5.59 -38.44 -3.32
N SER A 523 -5.96 -38.36 -2.05
CA SER A 523 -6.38 -37.11 -1.43
C SER A 523 -5.34 -36.59 -0.44
N LEU A 524 -5.24 -35.27 -0.32
CA LEU A 524 -4.53 -34.59 0.75
C LEU A 524 -5.43 -34.50 1.98
N GLN A 525 -4.87 -34.72 3.15
CA GLN A 525 -5.50 -34.34 4.43
C GLN A 525 -4.46 -33.66 5.34
N ILE A 526 -4.92 -32.80 6.25
CA ILE A 526 -4.10 -32.27 7.34
C ILE A 526 -4.34 -33.13 8.58
N ASP A 527 -3.29 -33.76 9.10
CA ASP A 527 -3.38 -34.63 10.26
C ASP A 527 -3.47 -33.85 11.59
N GLU A 528 -3.56 -34.58 12.70
CA GLU A 528 -3.60 -34.08 14.08
C GLU A 528 -2.36 -33.24 14.49
N HIS A 529 -1.25 -33.34 13.76
CA HIS A 529 -0.02 -32.58 13.98
C HIS A 529 0.16 -31.41 13.02
N LEU A 530 -0.90 -30.99 12.30
CA LEU A 530 -0.85 -29.95 11.27
C LEU A 530 0.08 -30.30 10.09
N ALA A 531 0.31 -31.60 9.87
CA ALA A 531 1.13 -32.07 8.76
C ALA A 531 0.23 -32.50 7.59
N PRO A 532 0.55 -32.06 6.35
CA PRO A 532 -0.13 -32.57 5.17
C PRO A 532 0.31 -34.01 4.91
N VAL A 533 -0.67 -34.92 4.84
CA VAL A 533 -0.53 -36.35 4.55
C VAL A 533 -1.32 -36.72 3.31
N ILE A 534 -0.93 -37.79 2.63
CA ILE A 534 -1.66 -38.33 1.49
C ILE A 534 -2.51 -39.51 1.97
N VAL A 535 -3.70 -39.66 1.42
CA VAL A 535 -4.62 -40.77 1.71
C VAL A 535 -4.98 -41.44 0.39
N ASP A 536 -4.92 -42.77 0.36
CA ASP A 536 -5.36 -43.54 -0.81
C ASP A 536 -6.89 -43.78 -0.80
N ALA A 537 -7.42 -44.37 -1.88
CA ALA A 537 -8.84 -44.68 -1.99
C ALA A 537 -9.39 -45.63 -0.90
N ASN A 538 -8.53 -46.34 -0.17
CA ASN A 538 -8.92 -47.23 0.93
C ASN A 538 -8.79 -46.54 2.31
N GLY A 539 -8.48 -45.24 2.36
CA GLY A 539 -8.27 -44.50 3.60
C GLY A 539 -6.89 -44.71 4.23
N LYS A 540 -5.96 -45.38 3.56
CA LYS A 540 -4.60 -45.61 4.10
C LYS A 540 -3.76 -44.35 3.96
N ARG A 541 -3.21 -43.88 5.09
CA ARG A 541 -2.26 -42.75 5.14
C ARG A 541 -0.90 -43.15 4.52
N LEU A 542 -0.39 -42.28 3.66
CA LEU A 542 0.89 -42.38 2.95
C LEU A 542 1.72 -41.11 3.22
N ALA A 543 3.03 -41.27 3.36
CA ALA A 543 3.94 -40.15 3.63
C ALA A 543 4.19 -39.26 2.38
N ASP A 544 3.99 -39.83 1.19
CA ASP A 544 4.19 -39.18 -0.10
C ASP A 544 3.28 -39.82 -1.16
N LEU A 545 3.11 -39.12 -2.29
CA LEU A 545 2.41 -39.65 -3.45
C LEU A 545 3.17 -40.86 -4.04
N PRO A 546 2.48 -41.95 -4.41
CA PRO A 546 3.11 -43.09 -5.06
C PRO A 546 3.73 -42.73 -6.42
N LYS A 547 4.75 -43.52 -6.83
CA LYS A 547 5.32 -43.40 -8.18
C LYS A 547 4.24 -43.69 -9.24
N PRO A 548 4.15 -42.88 -10.30
CA PRO A 548 3.25 -43.14 -11.42
C PRO A 548 3.60 -44.47 -12.13
N ARG A 549 2.59 -45.18 -12.62
CA ARG A 549 2.78 -46.31 -13.55
C ARG A 549 3.00 -45.79 -14.97
N ALA A 550 3.39 -46.68 -15.89
CA ALA A 550 3.71 -46.31 -17.28
C ALA A 550 2.51 -45.69 -18.02
N ASP A 551 1.29 -46.11 -17.70
CA ASP A 551 0.02 -45.58 -18.23
C ASP A 551 -0.44 -44.27 -17.54
N GLU A 552 0.23 -43.86 -16.46
CA GLU A 552 -0.12 -42.71 -15.62
C GLU A 552 0.95 -41.61 -15.66
N GLU A 553 1.93 -41.70 -16.56
CA GLU A 553 3.20 -40.98 -16.42
C GLU A 553 3.06 -39.45 -16.46
N GLU A 554 2.22 -38.90 -17.35
CA GLU A 554 2.01 -37.46 -17.47
C GLU A 554 1.20 -36.89 -16.29
N LEU A 555 0.03 -37.46 -15.99
CA LEU A 555 -0.81 -37.05 -14.86
C LEU A 555 -0.07 -37.20 -13.52
N GLY A 556 0.66 -38.30 -13.36
CA GLY A 556 1.41 -38.57 -12.14
C GLY A 556 2.61 -37.64 -11.94
N LYS A 557 3.30 -37.21 -13.02
CA LYS A 557 4.35 -36.17 -12.93
C LYS A 557 3.78 -34.82 -12.51
N GLU A 558 2.65 -34.42 -13.09
CA GLU A 558 1.95 -33.18 -12.74
C GLU A 558 1.49 -33.20 -11.28
N ALA A 559 0.80 -34.27 -10.87
CA ALA A 559 0.35 -34.47 -9.50
C ALA A 559 1.51 -34.44 -8.49
N THR A 560 2.62 -35.10 -8.80
CA THR A 560 3.82 -35.10 -7.95
C THR A 560 4.43 -33.70 -7.82
N ALA A 561 4.46 -32.91 -8.90
CA ALA A 561 4.95 -31.54 -8.87
C ALA A 561 4.03 -30.64 -8.02
N ARG A 562 2.72 -30.71 -8.27
CA ARG A 562 1.70 -29.96 -7.51
C ARG A 562 1.75 -30.28 -6.03
N TRP A 563 1.82 -31.55 -5.66
CA TRP A 563 1.93 -31.98 -4.26
C TRP A 563 3.17 -31.41 -3.58
N ARG A 564 4.34 -31.45 -4.23
CA ARG A 564 5.59 -30.93 -3.63
C ARG A 564 5.53 -29.44 -3.35
N GLU A 565 4.88 -28.66 -4.24
CA GLU A 565 4.68 -27.23 -4.05
C GLU A 565 3.64 -26.98 -2.94
N LEU A 566 2.47 -27.60 -3.04
CA LEU A 566 1.39 -27.44 -2.07
C LEU A 566 1.83 -27.85 -0.65
N LYS A 567 2.56 -28.95 -0.50
CA LYS A 567 3.13 -29.41 0.78
C LYS A 567 4.05 -28.36 1.42
N LYS A 568 4.84 -27.64 0.60
CA LYS A 568 5.71 -26.56 1.08
C LYS A 568 4.90 -25.33 1.48
N GLU A 569 3.89 -24.96 0.69
CA GLU A 569 3.06 -23.79 0.94
C GLU A 569 2.19 -23.95 2.18
N ILE A 570 1.51 -25.09 2.36
CA ILE A 570 0.74 -25.42 3.56
C ILE A 570 1.61 -25.26 4.81
N LYS A 571 2.77 -25.92 4.84
CA LYS A 571 3.70 -25.85 5.98
C LYS A 571 4.18 -24.43 6.25
N ARG A 572 4.43 -23.65 5.19
CA ARG A 572 4.84 -22.26 5.29
C ARG A 572 3.73 -21.41 5.92
N VAL A 573 2.51 -21.50 5.39
CA VAL A 573 1.37 -20.70 5.87
C VAL A 573 1.03 -21.06 7.32
N LEU A 574 0.91 -22.35 7.68
CA LEU A 574 0.62 -22.75 9.05
C LEU A 574 1.67 -22.24 10.06
N ARG A 575 2.97 -22.31 9.70
CA ARG A 575 4.05 -21.77 10.52
C ARG A 575 3.98 -20.25 10.67
N GLU A 576 3.59 -19.53 9.61
CA GLU A 576 3.41 -18.08 9.64
C GLU A 576 2.19 -17.65 10.46
N GLN A 577 1.15 -18.49 10.53
CA GLN A 577 -0.12 -18.14 11.16
C GLN A 577 -0.19 -18.50 12.64
N ALA A 578 0.48 -19.56 13.11
CA ALA A 578 0.48 -19.90 14.54
C ALA A 578 0.90 -18.72 15.46
N PRO A 579 2.01 -17.99 15.20
CA PRO A 579 2.35 -16.80 16.00
C PRO A 579 1.33 -15.66 15.90
N ARG A 580 0.53 -15.60 14.83
CA ARG A 580 -0.51 -14.58 14.66
C ARG A 580 -1.74 -14.89 15.51
N PHE A 581 -2.11 -16.16 15.65
CA PHE A 581 -3.13 -16.57 16.62
C PHE A 581 -2.64 -16.32 18.04
N GLU A 582 -1.37 -16.59 18.36
CA GLU A 582 -0.81 -16.22 19.67
C GLU A 582 -0.88 -14.70 19.89
N GLN A 583 -0.53 -13.89 18.90
CA GLN A 583 -0.66 -12.45 18.99
C GLN A 583 -2.12 -12.01 19.20
N MET A 584 -3.08 -12.66 18.54
CA MET A 584 -4.51 -12.41 18.72
C MET A 584 -4.96 -12.70 20.17
N LEU A 585 -4.42 -13.76 20.78
CA LEU A 585 -4.64 -14.07 22.20
C LEU A 585 -4.07 -12.97 23.10
N VAL A 586 -2.81 -12.58 22.88
CA VAL A 586 -2.09 -11.57 23.68
C VAL A 586 -2.70 -10.18 23.57
N GLU A 587 -3.29 -9.85 22.43
CA GLU A 587 -3.98 -8.58 22.21
C GLU A 587 -5.41 -8.59 22.76
N GLY A 588 -5.95 -9.74 23.15
CA GLY A 588 -7.37 -9.91 23.46
C GLY A 588 -8.26 -9.51 22.28
N ARG A 589 -7.75 -9.70 21.04
CA ARG A 589 -8.37 -9.20 19.82
C ARG A 589 -9.68 -9.95 19.58
N ARG A 590 -10.77 -9.18 19.56
CA ARG A 590 -12.13 -9.63 19.27
C ARG A 590 -12.46 -9.39 17.79
N VAL A 591 -13.12 -10.36 17.17
CA VAL A 591 -13.61 -10.28 15.78
C VAL A 591 -15.10 -10.61 15.73
N SER A 592 -15.82 -10.12 14.71
CA SER A 592 -17.22 -10.54 14.53
C SER A 592 -17.33 -12.03 14.23
N THR A 593 -18.49 -12.61 14.54
CA THR A 593 -18.79 -14.02 14.19
C THR A 593 -18.61 -14.28 12.70
N GLU A 594 -19.10 -13.39 11.83
CA GLU A 594 -18.92 -13.49 10.37
C GLU A 594 -17.42 -13.54 9.97
N HIS A 595 -16.59 -12.68 10.55
CA HIS A 595 -15.16 -12.65 10.26
C HIS A 595 -14.46 -13.91 10.78
N PHE A 596 -14.83 -14.36 11.98
CA PHE A 596 -14.32 -15.59 12.58
C PHE A 596 -14.62 -16.81 11.70
N GLU A 597 -15.86 -16.95 11.24
CA GLU A 597 -16.26 -18.05 10.36
C GLU A 597 -15.50 -18.00 9.04
N ALA A 598 -15.52 -16.85 8.35
CA ALA A 598 -14.94 -16.72 7.02
C ALA A 598 -13.40 -16.84 7.02
N SER A 599 -12.73 -16.31 8.04
CA SER A 599 -11.26 -16.23 8.06
C SER A 599 -10.59 -17.36 8.83
N PHE A 600 -11.31 -18.00 9.77
CA PHE A 600 -10.72 -19.01 10.65
C PHE A 600 -11.49 -20.32 10.60
N SER A 601 -12.71 -20.41 11.15
CA SER A 601 -13.33 -21.71 11.40
C SER A 601 -13.79 -22.45 10.14
N ARG A 602 -14.09 -21.72 9.05
CA ARG A 602 -14.48 -22.29 7.75
C ARG A 602 -13.43 -22.09 6.66
N HIS A 603 -12.28 -21.51 7.02
CA HIS A 603 -11.19 -21.31 6.07
C HIS A 603 -10.53 -22.68 5.79
N PRO A 604 -10.36 -23.10 4.52
CA PRO A 604 -9.86 -24.43 4.14
C PRO A 604 -8.62 -24.88 4.92
N LEU A 605 -7.63 -23.99 5.06
CA LEU A 605 -6.42 -24.25 5.83
C LEU A 605 -6.46 -23.82 7.31
N LEU A 606 -6.97 -22.62 7.64
CA LEU A 606 -6.90 -22.07 9.01
C LEU A 606 -7.86 -22.71 9.99
N GLN A 607 -8.90 -23.41 9.52
CA GLN A 607 -9.79 -24.19 10.39
C GLN A 607 -9.01 -25.19 11.23
N HIS A 608 -7.94 -25.78 10.69
CA HIS A 608 -7.11 -26.73 11.42
C HIS A 608 -6.37 -26.06 12.59
N LEU A 609 -5.94 -24.80 12.46
CA LEU A 609 -5.39 -24.06 13.60
C LEU A 609 -6.50 -23.71 14.60
N ALA A 610 -7.67 -23.29 14.11
CA ALA A 610 -8.81 -22.93 14.95
C ALA A 610 -9.34 -24.11 15.79
N GLN A 611 -9.36 -25.33 15.24
CA GLN A 611 -9.77 -26.57 15.91
C GLN A 611 -8.84 -26.96 17.08
N ARG A 612 -7.63 -26.40 17.16
CA ARG A 612 -6.64 -26.71 18.21
C ARG A 612 -6.61 -25.68 19.34
N LEU A 613 -7.49 -24.70 19.25
CA LEU A 613 -7.55 -23.56 20.16
C LEU A 613 -8.92 -23.51 20.81
N VAL A 614 -8.96 -22.95 22.01
CA VAL A 614 -10.20 -22.67 22.73
C VAL A 614 -10.60 -21.23 22.48
N TRP A 615 -11.83 -21.03 22.08
CA TRP A 615 -12.42 -19.74 21.73
C TRP A 615 -13.40 -19.32 22.80
N VAL A 616 -13.75 -18.04 22.81
CA VAL A 616 -14.75 -17.46 23.70
C VAL A 616 -15.61 -16.48 22.93
N ALA A 617 -16.92 -16.55 23.15
CA ALA A 617 -17.90 -15.65 22.57
C ALA A 617 -18.35 -14.60 23.59
N PHE A 618 -18.55 -13.38 23.12
CA PHE A 618 -19.03 -12.24 23.88
C PHE A 618 -20.25 -11.60 23.21
N ASP A 619 -21.24 -11.22 24.02
CA ASP A 619 -22.31 -10.31 23.62
C ASP A 619 -22.04 -8.93 24.24
N GLY A 620 -21.54 -8.01 23.40
CA GLY A 620 -20.93 -6.77 23.88
C GLY A 620 -19.71 -7.05 24.76
N GLU A 621 -19.78 -6.66 26.03
CA GLU A 621 -18.75 -6.95 27.03
C GLU A 621 -19.04 -8.21 27.87
N THR A 622 -20.22 -8.80 27.71
CA THR A 622 -20.64 -9.96 28.50
C THR A 622 -20.09 -11.22 27.87
N ARG A 623 -19.30 -11.97 28.62
CA ARG A 623 -18.85 -13.30 28.22
C ARG A 623 -20.04 -14.27 28.19
N VAL A 624 -20.23 -14.98 27.08
CA VAL A 624 -21.35 -15.90 26.89
C VAL A 624 -20.91 -17.34 27.17
N THR A 625 -19.93 -17.84 26.41
CA THR A 625 -19.42 -19.22 26.55
C THR A 625 -18.03 -19.34 25.93
N SER A 626 -17.24 -20.28 26.44
CA SER A 626 -16.07 -20.81 25.73
C SER A 626 -16.47 -21.98 24.82
N PHE A 627 -15.70 -22.25 23.78
CA PHE A 627 -15.96 -23.33 22.83
C PHE A 627 -14.72 -23.77 22.05
N ALA A 628 -14.78 -24.97 21.50
CA ALA A 628 -13.85 -25.49 20.50
C ALA A 628 -14.52 -25.57 19.12
N VAL A 629 -13.72 -25.46 18.08
CA VAL A 629 -14.15 -25.66 16.69
C VAL A 629 -13.98 -27.13 16.32
N THR A 630 -14.97 -27.70 15.65
CA THR A 630 -14.86 -29.00 14.96
C THR A 630 -15.05 -28.81 13.45
N LEU A 631 -15.23 -29.89 12.67
CA LEU A 631 -15.46 -29.75 11.23
C LEU A 631 -16.81 -29.07 10.93
N ASP A 632 -17.86 -29.45 11.65
CA ASP A 632 -19.23 -29.03 11.34
C ASP A 632 -19.91 -28.24 12.47
N GLU A 633 -19.36 -28.28 13.70
CA GLU A 633 -20.01 -27.75 14.89
C GLU A 633 -19.06 -26.97 15.80
N TYR A 634 -19.65 -26.18 16.69
CA TYR A 634 -18.97 -25.56 17.83
C TYR A 634 -19.43 -26.28 19.10
N LEU A 635 -18.47 -26.71 19.92
CA LEU A 635 -18.76 -27.49 21.12
C LEU A 635 -18.24 -26.77 22.36
N ASP A 636 -18.98 -26.83 23.47
CA ASP A 636 -18.46 -26.39 24.77
C ASP A 636 -17.50 -27.41 25.41
N ALA A 637 -17.06 -27.16 26.64
CA ALA A 637 -16.10 -28.03 27.34
C ALA A 637 -16.66 -29.43 27.63
N GLU A 638 -18.00 -29.59 27.67
CA GLU A 638 -18.69 -30.86 27.90
C GLU A 638 -19.18 -31.50 26.58
N ASP A 639 -18.61 -31.11 25.43
CA ASP A 639 -18.97 -31.59 24.09
C ASP A 639 -20.44 -31.33 23.72
N ARG A 640 -21.07 -30.29 24.28
CA ARG A 640 -22.43 -29.90 23.89
C ARG A 640 -22.39 -28.89 22.75
N PRO A 641 -23.19 -29.07 21.69
CA PRO A 641 -23.28 -28.12 20.59
C PRO A 641 -23.74 -26.73 21.04
N ILE A 642 -23.09 -25.69 20.51
CA ILE A 642 -23.49 -24.30 20.67
C ILE A 642 -23.74 -23.64 19.32
N THR A 643 -24.54 -22.58 19.31
CA THR A 643 -24.77 -21.75 18.12
C THR A 643 -24.23 -20.34 18.37
N LEU A 644 -23.35 -19.86 17.48
CA LEU A 644 -22.82 -18.51 17.55
C LEU A 644 -23.81 -17.51 16.95
N ALA A 645 -24.20 -16.50 17.73
CA ALA A 645 -25.09 -15.46 17.21
C ALA A 645 -24.31 -14.46 16.34
N PRO A 646 -24.88 -13.93 15.22
CA PRO A 646 -24.15 -13.06 14.29
C PRO A 646 -23.53 -11.79 14.90
N LYS A 647 -24.11 -11.27 15.99
CA LYS A 647 -23.64 -10.05 16.67
C LYS A 647 -22.53 -10.31 17.69
N TRP A 648 -22.28 -11.58 18.04
CA TRP A 648 -21.26 -11.91 19.01
C TRP A 648 -19.87 -11.58 18.49
N GLN A 649 -19.00 -11.25 19.45
CA GLN A 649 -17.59 -11.05 19.25
C GLN A 649 -16.84 -12.29 19.72
N ILE A 650 -15.95 -12.82 18.88
CA ILE A 650 -15.18 -14.02 19.14
C ILE A 650 -13.73 -13.66 19.40
N ALA A 651 -13.14 -14.25 20.43
CA ALA A 651 -11.71 -14.14 20.73
C ALA A 651 -11.16 -15.49 21.18
N LEU A 652 -9.84 -15.59 21.30
CA LEU A 652 -9.21 -16.74 21.94
C LEU A 652 -9.36 -16.66 23.46
N LEU A 653 -9.66 -17.79 24.10
CA LEU A 653 -9.75 -17.86 25.56
C LEU A 653 -8.37 -17.63 26.17
N HIS A 654 -8.25 -16.58 26.98
CA HIS A 654 -7.05 -16.31 27.77
C HIS A 654 -7.19 -16.88 29.19
N PRO A 655 -6.18 -17.56 29.76
CA PRO A 655 -6.29 -18.12 31.10
C PRO A 655 -6.53 -17.12 32.23
N ILE A 656 -6.29 -15.83 31.99
CA ILE A 656 -6.63 -14.74 32.94
C ILE A 656 -8.14 -14.59 33.13
N ASP A 657 -8.92 -14.96 32.11
CA ASP A 657 -10.38 -14.78 32.01
C ASP A 657 -11.16 -16.05 32.37
N ALA A 658 -10.47 -17.16 32.62
CA ALA A 658 -11.03 -18.46 32.98
C ALA A 658 -10.71 -18.81 34.44
N ASP A 659 -11.62 -19.54 35.09
CA ASP A 659 -11.34 -20.12 36.40
C ASP A 659 -10.64 -21.49 36.29
N ALA A 660 -10.22 -22.03 37.43
CA ALA A 660 -9.49 -23.29 37.47
C ALA A 660 -10.32 -24.49 36.98
N ASN A 661 -11.64 -24.49 37.19
CA ASN A 661 -12.50 -25.59 36.77
C ASN A 661 -12.66 -25.59 35.25
N GLU A 662 -12.89 -24.41 34.67
CA GLU A 662 -12.98 -24.25 33.23
C GLU A 662 -11.65 -24.61 32.53
N LEU A 663 -10.52 -24.16 33.06
CA LEU A 663 -9.20 -24.51 32.52
C LEU A 663 -8.94 -26.02 32.61
N SER A 664 -9.35 -26.67 33.70
CA SER A 664 -9.25 -28.13 33.85
C SER A 664 -10.13 -28.85 32.83
N ALA A 665 -11.41 -28.46 32.70
CA ALA A 665 -12.34 -29.09 31.77
C ALA A 665 -11.85 -29.00 30.31
N TRP A 666 -11.36 -27.83 29.88
CA TRP A 666 -10.74 -27.70 28.57
C TRP A 666 -9.45 -28.49 28.44
N GLY A 667 -8.62 -28.53 29.48
CA GLY A 667 -7.39 -29.32 29.50
C GLY A 667 -7.65 -30.82 29.31
N ASP A 668 -8.62 -31.37 30.04
CA ASP A 668 -9.06 -32.76 29.96
C ASP A 668 -9.59 -33.08 28.56
N ARG A 669 -10.50 -32.24 28.05
CA ARG A 669 -11.04 -32.39 26.70
C ARG A 669 -9.95 -32.37 25.62
N LEU A 670 -9.04 -31.40 25.64
CA LEU A 670 -7.95 -31.36 24.65
C LEU A 670 -7.06 -32.61 24.74
N SER A 671 -6.82 -33.14 25.94
CA SER A 671 -6.07 -34.39 26.12
C SER A 671 -6.82 -35.61 25.56
N ASP A 672 -8.12 -35.73 25.81
CA ASP A 672 -8.96 -36.85 25.36
C ASP A 672 -8.96 -36.98 23.82
N TYR A 673 -9.04 -35.84 23.13
CA TYR A 673 -8.94 -35.77 21.67
C TYR A 673 -7.49 -35.70 21.15
N ARG A 674 -6.48 -35.79 22.03
CA ARG A 674 -5.03 -35.72 21.70
C ARG A 674 -4.65 -34.47 20.91
N ILE A 675 -5.31 -33.36 21.21
CA ILE A 675 -5.09 -32.07 20.57
C ILE A 675 -3.86 -31.40 21.18
N VAL A 676 -2.87 -31.11 20.33
CA VAL A 676 -1.70 -30.32 20.71
C VAL A 676 -1.90 -28.87 20.26
N GLN A 677 -1.83 -27.94 21.22
CA GLN A 677 -1.99 -26.52 20.92
C GLN A 677 -0.76 -25.97 20.18
N PRO A 678 -0.94 -25.10 19.17
CA PRO A 678 0.18 -24.55 18.38
C PRO A 678 1.08 -23.59 19.16
N PHE A 679 0.63 -23.12 20.32
CA PHE A 679 1.36 -22.30 21.30
C PHE A 679 0.72 -22.55 22.69
N PRO A 680 1.39 -22.22 23.81
CA PRO A 680 0.84 -22.44 25.15
C PRO A 680 -0.33 -21.49 25.42
N GLN A 681 -1.56 -21.91 25.07
CA GLN A 681 -2.78 -21.15 25.32
C GLN A 681 -3.31 -21.44 26.73
N LEU A 682 -3.71 -22.68 27.05
CA LEU A 682 -4.30 -22.98 28.36
C LEU A 682 -3.24 -23.00 29.47
N SER A 683 -2.03 -23.45 29.15
CA SER A 683 -0.88 -23.45 30.06
C SER A 683 -0.12 -22.13 30.09
N ARG A 684 -0.72 -21.04 29.55
CA ARG A 684 -0.10 -19.72 29.51
C ARG A 684 0.07 -19.19 30.93
N SER A 685 1.29 -18.78 31.30
CA SER A 685 1.53 -18.15 32.60
C SER A 685 0.73 -16.85 32.74
N VAL A 686 0.08 -16.69 33.89
CA VAL A 686 -0.76 -15.54 34.21
C VAL A 686 -0.14 -14.75 35.35
N PHE A 687 0.02 -13.45 35.15
CA PHE A 687 0.56 -12.53 36.15
C PHE A 687 -0.47 -11.47 36.50
N ARG A 688 -0.49 -11.02 37.76
CA ARG A 688 -1.42 -10.00 38.23
C ARG A 688 -0.65 -8.89 38.93
N LEU A 689 -1.07 -7.65 38.67
CA LEU A 689 -0.62 -6.50 39.43
C LEU A 689 -1.12 -6.60 40.87
N GLN A 690 -0.22 -6.32 41.80
CA GLN A 690 -0.53 -6.14 43.21
C GLN A 690 -1.36 -4.88 43.42
N LYS A 691 -2.01 -4.76 44.59
CA LYS A 691 -2.94 -3.67 44.86
C LYS A 691 -2.28 -2.29 44.78
N ASP A 692 -1.10 -2.17 45.38
CA ASP A 692 -0.24 -0.97 45.33
C ASP A 692 0.28 -0.68 43.92
N GLU A 693 0.67 -1.71 43.16
CA GLU A 693 1.12 -1.55 41.77
C GLU A 693 0.02 -0.99 40.85
N ARG A 694 -1.26 -1.31 41.10
CA ARG A 694 -2.38 -0.78 40.31
C ARG A 694 -2.57 0.72 40.49
N ASP A 695 -2.32 1.23 41.68
CA ASP A 695 -2.50 2.65 42.00
C ASP A 695 -1.25 3.48 41.67
N ALA A 696 -0.13 2.84 41.30
CA ALA A 696 1.12 3.50 40.94
C ALA A 696 1.12 4.02 39.50
N THR A 697 1.78 5.17 39.28
CA THR A 697 2.10 5.73 37.94
C THR A 697 3.45 5.24 37.40
N ALA A 698 4.24 4.59 38.26
CA ALA A 698 5.54 3.99 37.93
C ALA A 698 5.63 2.60 38.54
N LEU A 699 5.85 1.57 37.72
CA LEU A 699 6.01 0.19 38.18
C LEU A 699 7.50 -0.10 38.41
N THR A 700 7.86 -0.36 39.66
CA THR A 700 9.25 -0.55 40.11
C THR A 700 9.65 -2.02 40.28
N ARG A 701 8.73 -2.97 40.09
CA ARG A 701 8.93 -4.42 40.27
C ARG A 701 10.17 -4.99 39.56
N PHE A 702 10.49 -4.44 38.39
CA PHE A 702 11.63 -4.86 37.56
C PHE A 702 12.75 -3.83 37.51
N ALA A 703 12.58 -2.67 38.15
CA ALA A 703 13.55 -1.59 38.11
C ALA A 703 14.86 -2.02 38.79
N GLY A 704 15.99 -1.64 38.21
CA GLY A 704 17.33 -1.99 38.67
C GLY A 704 17.79 -3.40 38.28
N ARG A 705 16.93 -4.23 37.65
CA ARG A 705 17.38 -5.53 37.11
C ARG A 705 18.29 -5.30 35.91
N VAL A 706 19.38 -6.04 35.84
CA VAL A 706 20.35 -6.02 34.73
C VAL A 706 20.04 -7.17 33.78
N VAL A 707 19.92 -6.86 32.49
CA VAL A 707 19.61 -7.84 31.45
C VAL A 707 20.56 -7.70 30.26
N PRO A 708 20.87 -8.79 29.52
CA PRO A 708 21.65 -8.69 28.31
C PRO A 708 20.96 -7.84 27.24
N THR A 709 21.69 -6.97 26.55
CA THR A 709 21.14 -6.11 25.49
C THR A 709 20.49 -6.90 24.36
N GLY A 710 20.99 -8.10 24.07
CA GLY A 710 20.37 -9.02 23.11
C GLY A 710 18.93 -9.40 23.47
N LYS A 711 18.60 -9.52 24.77
CA LYS A 711 17.21 -9.78 25.20
C LYS A 711 16.32 -8.55 25.04
N VAL A 712 16.83 -7.36 25.33
CA VAL A 712 16.11 -6.09 25.10
C VAL A 712 15.77 -5.93 23.61
N LEU A 713 16.73 -6.19 22.73
CA LEU A 713 16.48 -6.20 21.27
C LEU A 713 15.45 -7.26 20.86
N GLY A 714 15.28 -8.32 21.65
CA GLY A 714 14.25 -9.34 21.46
C GLY A 714 12.82 -8.83 21.69
N LEU A 715 12.63 -7.75 22.47
CA LEU A 715 11.33 -7.14 22.73
C LEU A 715 10.64 -6.65 21.44
N ASP A 716 11.41 -6.32 20.40
CA ASP A 716 10.89 -5.98 19.07
C ASP A 716 9.95 -7.08 18.52
N ARG A 717 10.19 -8.35 18.88
CA ARG A 717 9.35 -9.49 18.48
C ARG A 717 8.08 -9.63 19.30
N LEU A 718 8.05 -9.06 20.51
CA LEU A 718 6.90 -9.06 21.44
C LEU A 718 6.02 -7.81 21.27
N GLY A 719 6.23 -7.05 20.19
CA GLY A 719 5.45 -5.87 19.85
C GLY A 719 5.89 -4.59 20.54
N TRP A 720 7.05 -4.59 21.20
CA TRP A 720 7.66 -3.35 21.68
C TRP A 720 8.34 -2.62 20.52
N VAL A 721 8.37 -1.29 20.60
CA VAL A 721 9.00 -0.41 19.62
C VAL A 721 9.99 0.50 20.32
N ARG A 722 10.97 0.97 19.57
CA ARG A 722 11.98 1.93 20.08
C ARG A 722 11.35 3.30 20.23
N ASP A 723 11.68 3.99 21.31
CA ASP A 723 11.27 5.39 21.47
C ASP A 723 11.87 6.25 20.33
N ALA A 724 11.10 7.23 19.87
CA ALA A 724 11.46 8.13 18.78
C ALA A 724 12.49 9.19 19.20
N SER A 725 12.77 9.34 20.50
CA SER A 725 13.75 10.28 21.05
C SER A 725 15.21 9.85 20.82
N GLU A 726 15.56 9.46 19.59
CA GLU A 726 16.93 9.14 19.21
C GLU A 726 17.80 10.39 19.30
N GLN A 727 18.73 10.41 20.27
CA GLN A 727 19.78 11.43 20.37
C GLN A 727 21.12 10.77 20.08
N GLY A 728 21.83 11.25 19.07
CA GLY A 728 23.15 10.72 18.70
C GLY A 728 23.15 9.26 18.25
N GLY A 729 22.01 8.69 17.80
CA GLY A 729 21.89 7.29 17.37
C GLY A 729 21.74 6.27 18.50
N ARG A 730 21.51 6.74 19.74
CA ARG A 730 21.23 5.91 20.92
C ARG A 730 19.74 5.95 21.26
N VAL A 731 19.19 4.78 21.60
CA VAL A 731 17.81 4.60 22.05
C VAL A 731 17.80 4.37 23.55
N TRP A 732 17.01 5.16 24.27
CA TRP A 732 16.98 5.19 25.73
C TRP A 732 15.79 4.43 26.34
N ALA A 733 14.81 4.07 25.53
CA ALA A 733 13.61 3.38 26.01
C ALA A 733 12.96 2.53 24.92
N TRP A 734 12.28 1.47 25.37
CA TRP A 734 11.35 0.68 24.56
C TRP A 734 9.93 0.96 25.01
N GLN A 735 9.00 0.99 24.08
CA GLN A 735 7.60 1.33 24.29
C GLN A 735 6.68 0.21 23.80
N LYS A 736 5.61 -0.08 24.53
CA LYS A 736 4.55 -1.00 24.09
C LYS A 736 3.20 -0.32 24.18
N SER A 737 2.43 -0.39 23.10
CA SER A 737 1.15 0.29 22.99
C SER A 737 -0.02 -0.67 23.19
N PHE A 738 -0.94 -0.29 24.07
CA PHE A 738 -2.22 -0.95 24.30
C PHE A 738 -3.35 0.00 23.91
N GLY A 739 -3.63 0.07 22.61
CA GLY A 739 -4.57 1.05 22.04
C GLY A 739 -4.01 2.48 22.17
N ARG A 740 -4.61 3.28 23.05
CA ARG A 740 -4.18 4.67 23.32
C ARG A 740 -3.20 4.81 24.47
N HIS A 741 -2.94 3.72 25.19
CA HIS A 741 -2.04 3.71 26.33
C HIS A 741 -0.66 3.23 25.88
N VAL A 742 0.41 3.87 26.34
CA VAL A 742 1.79 3.52 26.01
C VAL A 742 2.53 3.23 27.30
N VAL A 743 3.09 2.03 27.40
CA VAL A 743 4.03 1.66 28.46
C VAL A 743 5.43 1.95 27.98
N THR A 744 6.22 2.68 28.75
CA THR A 744 7.61 3.01 28.46
C THR A 744 8.52 2.30 29.45
N LEU A 745 9.50 1.57 28.93
CA LEU A 745 10.58 0.91 29.67
C LEU A 745 11.89 1.67 29.41
N PRO A 746 12.34 2.53 30.34
CA PRO A 746 13.63 3.19 30.25
C PRO A 746 14.78 2.19 30.43
N LEU A 747 15.91 2.48 29.80
CA LEU A 747 17.12 1.66 29.84
C LEU A 747 18.34 2.53 30.15
N ASP A 748 19.27 2.00 30.94
CA ASP A 748 20.57 2.61 31.25
C ASP A 748 21.69 1.59 30.98
N PRO A 749 22.72 1.90 30.17
CA PRO A 749 23.04 3.20 29.54
C PRO A 749 22.29 3.48 28.23
N GLY A 750 21.26 2.70 27.88
CA GLY A 750 20.61 2.74 26.58
C GLY A 750 21.37 1.94 25.51
N VAL A 751 20.79 1.81 24.32
CA VAL A 751 21.32 0.96 23.24
C VAL A 751 21.77 1.83 22.05
N TYR A 752 23.06 1.79 21.72
CA TYR A 752 23.58 2.44 20.52
C TYR A 752 23.34 1.60 19.27
N LEU A 753 22.52 2.06 18.31
CA LEU A 753 22.10 1.22 17.19
C LEU A 753 23.21 0.91 16.18
N GLY A 754 24.27 1.73 16.13
CA GLY A 754 25.42 1.50 15.26
C GLY A 754 26.29 0.32 15.70
N SER A 755 26.34 0.07 17.01
CA SER A 755 27.00 -1.10 17.61
C SER A 755 26.30 -1.49 18.91
N PRO A 756 25.15 -2.20 18.83
CA PRO A 756 24.32 -2.50 20.00
C PRO A 756 25.02 -3.32 21.08
N MET A 757 26.12 -3.99 20.74
CA MET A 757 26.86 -4.86 21.65
C MET A 757 27.99 -4.13 22.39
N ASP A 758 28.23 -2.85 22.13
CA ASP A 758 29.19 -2.04 22.88
C ASP A 758 28.75 -1.87 24.34
N ASP A 759 27.44 -1.87 24.58
CA ASP A 759 26.83 -1.98 25.91
C ASP A 759 26.18 -3.36 26.00
N PRO A 760 26.87 -4.40 26.48
CA PRO A 760 26.35 -5.78 26.47
C PRO A 760 25.20 -6.01 27.45
N GLU A 761 25.03 -5.12 28.42
CA GLU A 761 24.02 -5.18 29.48
C GLU A 761 23.24 -3.86 29.57
N GLN A 762 21.99 -3.96 30.01
CA GLN A 762 21.10 -2.82 30.27
C GLN A 762 20.46 -2.97 31.65
N THR A 763 20.43 -1.89 32.39
CA THR A 763 19.65 -1.76 33.62
C THR A 763 18.26 -1.27 33.28
N LEU A 764 17.23 -1.96 33.75
CA LEU A 764 15.84 -1.59 33.53
C LEU A 764 15.43 -0.45 34.46
N GLY A 765 14.84 0.61 33.90
CA GLY A 765 14.23 1.70 34.67
C GLY A 765 12.82 1.37 35.18
N PRO A 766 12.21 2.25 35.99
CA PRO A 766 10.81 2.13 36.37
C PRO A 766 9.91 2.29 35.14
N LEU A 767 8.93 1.40 34.96
CA LEU A 767 8.03 1.49 33.82
C LEU A 767 7.02 2.61 34.04
N GLY A 768 6.84 3.47 33.05
CA GLY A 768 5.79 4.49 33.02
C GLY A 768 4.62 4.07 32.14
N LEU A 769 3.40 4.47 32.49
CA LEU A 769 2.23 4.35 31.64
C LEU A 769 1.69 5.73 31.30
N SER A 770 1.44 6.01 30.02
CA SER A 770 0.92 7.29 29.57
C SER A 770 -0.16 7.17 28.50
N ARG A 771 -0.88 8.27 28.29
CA ARG A 771 -1.78 8.50 27.15
C ARG A 771 -1.51 9.88 26.59
N GLY A 772 -0.72 9.95 25.52
CA GLY A 772 -0.12 11.23 25.10
C GLY A 772 0.86 11.71 26.17
N ASP A 773 0.73 12.97 26.58
CA ASP A 773 1.59 13.58 27.61
C ASP A 773 1.08 13.33 29.05
N GLU A 774 -0.09 12.69 29.20
CA GLU A 774 -0.71 12.40 30.50
C GLU A 774 -0.17 11.08 31.08
N ALA A 775 0.43 11.13 32.28
CA ALA A 775 0.79 9.93 33.04
C ALA A 775 -0.44 9.28 33.70
N LEU A 776 -0.52 7.95 33.65
CA LEU A 776 -1.66 7.16 34.14
C LEU A 776 -1.22 6.12 35.18
N THR A 777 -2.17 5.63 35.97
CA THR A 777 -1.94 4.50 36.87
C THR A 777 -2.07 3.17 36.15
N PHE A 778 -1.31 2.15 36.55
CA PHE A 778 -1.31 0.83 35.89
C PHE A 778 -2.65 0.09 35.99
N GLY A 779 -3.52 0.44 36.95
CA GLY A 779 -4.89 -0.06 37.06
C GLY A 779 -5.81 0.36 35.91
N THR A 780 -5.37 1.27 35.04
CA THR A 780 -6.09 1.61 33.80
C THR A 780 -5.97 0.54 32.70
N LEU A 781 -4.97 -0.35 32.80
CA LEU A 781 -4.84 -1.50 31.91
C LEU A 781 -5.83 -2.60 32.29
N THR A 782 -6.32 -3.34 31.29
CA THR A 782 -7.12 -4.56 31.54
C THR A 782 -6.27 -5.65 32.17
N ALA A 783 -6.89 -6.61 32.86
CA ALA A 783 -6.17 -7.72 33.49
C ALA A 783 -5.31 -8.51 32.49
N LEU A 784 -5.81 -8.71 31.27
CA LEU A 784 -5.07 -9.34 30.16
C LEU A 784 -3.84 -8.51 29.78
N GLN A 785 -4.01 -7.21 29.51
CA GLN A 785 -2.90 -6.32 29.14
C GLN A 785 -1.81 -6.27 30.22
N SER A 786 -2.21 -6.18 31.49
CA SER A 786 -1.28 -6.22 32.61
C SER A 786 -0.56 -7.56 32.73
N SER A 787 -1.27 -8.68 32.58
CA SER A 787 -0.67 -10.02 32.62
C SER A 787 0.39 -10.20 31.54
N GLU A 788 0.07 -9.79 30.31
CA GLU A 788 0.98 -9.91 29.17
C GLU A 788 2.17 -8.96 29.26
N LEU A 789 1.96 -7.74 29.75
CA LEU A 789 3.05 -6.82 30.07
C LEU A 789 4.02 -7.44 31.09
N LEU A 790 3.49 -7.95 32.20
CA LEU A 790 4.30 -8.56 33.26
C LEU A 790 5.03 -9.80 32.75
N ARG A 791 4.36 -10.62 31.93
CA ARG A 791 4.98 -11.80 31.32
C ARG A 791 6.20 -11.44 30.47
N ASP A 792 6.08 -10.45 29.59
CA ASP A 792 7.20 -10.00 28.76
C ASP A 792 8.42 -9.62 29.62
N LEU A 793 8.18 -9.00 30.78
CA LEU A 793 9.21 -8.55 31.71
C LEU A 793 9.81 -9.69 32.53
N GLU A 794 9.02 -10.68 32.92
CA GLU A 794 9.54 -11.90 33.56
C GLU A 794 10.43 -12.68 32.58
N GLU A 795 10.02 -12.82 31.31
CA GLU A 795 10.83 -13.48 30.26
C GLU A 795 12.13 -12.70 29.97
N LEU A 796 12.04 -11.36 29.90
CA LEU A 796 13.18 -10.47 29.75
C LEU A 796 14.20 -10.67 30.89
N THR A 797 13.71 -10.78 32.12
CA THR A 797 14.55 -10.87 33.33
C THR A 797 14.95 -12.29 33.71
N GLY A 798 14.38 -13.31 33.05
CA GLY A 798 14.80 -14.71 33.17
C GLY A 798 14.22 -15.46 34.36
N HIS A 799 12.98 -15.14 34.77
CA HIS A 799 12.25 -15.84 35.82
C HIS A 799 11.12 -16.72 35.29
#